data_AF-A0AA35Y278-F1
#
_entry.id   AF-A0AA35Y278-F1
#
_cell.length_a   1.000
_cell.length_b   1.000
_cell.length_c   1.000
_cell.angle_alpha   90.00
_cell.angle_beta   90.00
_cell.angle_gamma   90.00
#
_symmetry.space_group_name_H-M   'P 1'
#
loop_
_entity.id
_entity.type
_entity.pdbx_description
1 polymer ?
#
loop_
_entity_poly.entity_id
_entity_poly.type
_entity_poly.pdbx_seq_one_letter_code
_entity_poly.pdbx_strand_id
1 'polypeptide(L)'
;MGKKSGGWLTLLKDHTKLHRSQKSKDWNMASSSVTSTNIIQNHDFSNGLHSWYTNSCDGVVVEKQSNRYAVIANRKETWQGLEQDITTRISPGLTYTLIAHVGVSAEHPHLHLHAHADVIATLKLEYHGSETKYMQITRTSVSKERWEKLEGTFVLPEKADRVVLYLEGPAPGVNILIKSLVVTCATSHGIVEGCNVVEDENIILNPNFEDGVNNWSGRGCTIARHDSMGKIVPKFGKFFASTTQRTQNWNGIQQDISGRVKRKLAYSVIATVRIFGNNVTSADIRATLWVQTPDSREQYIGIATAQANDKEWMQLEGKFLLNGFASKVVVYLEGPPPGVDILLNGMVVKHAEKNPPSPPPYIENVDYGVNIITNSDLREGTNGWFPLGNCALGVTTGSPHVLPPTARDTLGPHEPLSGHGIHATNRTQTWMGPAQMITDKIKLFVTYQVSAWVRLGHGSSGSHNVNVALGVDSQWVNGGQVEVNDDRWHEISGSFRIEKEFGKIMVYVQGPAPGISFMLAGFQIFPVDRKARFKQLKQQTDKIRKQDVTLKFSNLDESNMQGKMVIIKQIQNSFPIGSCISRSNIDNEDFVSFFLKHFNWAVFGNELKWYWTESQQGNFNYRDADDLLEFCNRNNIPVRGHCIFWEVEDTVQNWVKNLSKSDLAIAVNNRLTGLLNRYKGKFKHYDVNNEMLHGSFYRDRLGNEIRPNMFKIANKLDPSSVLFVNDYHVEDGCDTRSSPEKYIDQIFDLQEHGAPVGGIGVQGHIDSPVGSIVGSNLDKLGLTGLPIWFTELDVSSVNEHVRADDLEVMMWEAFGNPGVEGIVFWGFWELFMSRDNSHLVNAEGEVNEAGKRFIEVKKEWLSHAHGFIDEENEFRFRGFEGTYEVEIVGICEKIVKTFVVEKSGSEVVVVSIGL
;
A
#
# COMPACT_ATOMS: atom_id res chain seq x y z
N MET A 1 -0.95 -23.53 -55.26
CA MET A 1 -0.68 -24.73 -56.09
C MET A 1 0.63 -24.50 -56.85
N GLY A 2 1.45 -25.54 -57.10
CA GLY A 2 2.82 -25.44 -57.69
C GLY A 2 3.87 -24.97 -56.66
N LYS A 3 5.06 -25.57 -56.42
CA LYS A 3 6.09 -26.34 -57.19
C LYS A 3 6.84 -25.50 -58.24
N LYS A 4 8.17 -25.59 -58.41
CA LYS A 4 9.26 -26.45 -57.85
C LYS A 4 10.28 -25.58 -57.05
N SER A 5 11.48 -25.94 -56.54
CA SER A 5 12.38 -27.14 -56.48
C SER A 5 13.29 -26.99 -55.21
N GLY A 6 14.25 -27.85 -54.83
CA GLY A 6 14.68 -29.19 -55.28
C GLY A 6 15.98 -29.68 -54.57
N GLY A 7 16.21 -31.00 -54.50
CA GLY A 7 17.33 -31.68 -53.80
C GLY A 7 16.90 -32.24 -52.41
N TRP A 8 16.91 -33.53 -52.03
CA TRP A 8 17.69 -34.76 -52.37
C TRP A 8 19.17 -34.68 -51.96
N LEU A 9 19.79 -35.60 -51.17
CA LEU A 9 19.41 -36.75 -50.30
C LEU A 9 20.65 -37.03 -49.34
N THR A 10 20.85 -37.94 -48.36
CA THR A 10 20.34 -39.25 -47.85
C THR A 10 20.85 -39.40 -46.38
N LEU A 11 20.10 -39.82 -45.34
CA LEU A 11 19.88 -41.19 -44.79
C LEU A 11 21.15 -42.10 -44.80
N LEU A 12 21.53 -42.91 -43.78
CA LEU A 12 20.86 -43.39 -42.53
C LEU A 12 21.83 -44.08 -41.52
N LYS A 13 21.39 -44.23 -40.25
CA LYS A 13 21.68 -45.30 -39.22
C LYS A 13 22.83 -45.22 -38.18
N ASP A 14 22.43 -45.52 -36.94
CA ASP A 14 23.19 -45.91 -35.74
C ASP A 14 23.85 -47.31 -35.79
N HIS A 15 24.81 -47.60 -34.89
CA HIS A 15 24.56 -48.43 -33.67
C HIS A 15 25.79 -48.75 -32.75
N THR A 16 25.56 -48.63 -31.43
CA THR A 16 26.02 -49.49 -30.29
C THR A 16 27.50 -49.64 -29.83
N LYS A 17 27.78 -49.03 -28.65
CA LYS A 17 28.13 -49.64 -27.33
C LYS A 17 29.48 -50.39 -27.03
N LEU A 18 30.06 -50.01 -25.87
CA LEU A 18 30.87 -50.79 -24.88
C LEU A 18 32.34 -51.14 -25.28
N HIS A 19 33.33 -51.32 -24.38
CA HIS A 19 33.33 -51.42 -22.90
C HIS A 19 34.72 -51.03 -22.25
N ARG A 20 34.69 -50.46 -21.02
CA ARG A 20 35.68 -50.57 -19.90
C ARG A 20 37.22 -50.43 -20.12
N SER A 21 37.83 -49.50 -19.36
CA SER A 21 39.04 -49.74 -18.53
C SER A 21 39.07 -48.79 -17.31
N GLN A 22 39.97 -48.96 -16.33
CA GLN A 22 39.87 -48.28 -15.02
C GLN A 22 41.23 -48.09 -14.28
N LYS A 23 41.33 -46.99 -13.49
CA LYS A 23 42.26 -46.69 -12.37
C LYS A 23 43.74 -46.32 -12.65
N SER A 24 44.07 -45.08 -12.26
CA SER A 24 44.99 -44.78 -11.14
C SER A 24 44.54 -43.45 -10.51
N LYS A 25 43.95 -43.39 -9.30
CA LYS A 25 44.56 -43.54 -7.94
C LYS A 25 45.56 -42.43 -7.59
N ASP A 26 45.02 -41.39 -6.95
CA ASP A 26 45.71 -40.35 -6.18
C ASP A 26 46.31 -40.91 -4.88
N TRP A 27 47.32 -40.22 -4.31
CA TRP A 27 47.56 -40.14 -2.86
C TRP A 27 48.35 -38.85 -2.50
N ASN A 28 47.61 -37.88 -1.96
CA ASN A 28 47.99 -36.78 -1.05
C ASN A 28 49.46 -36.34 -0.86
N MET A 29 49.68 -35.02 -0.92
CA MET A 29 50.05 -34.24 0.27
C MET A 29 49.43 -32.83 0.21
N ALA A 30 49.23 -32.19 1.37
CA ALA A 30 48.27 -31.09 1.53
C ALA A 30 48.88 -29.68 1.42
N SER A 31 48.04 -28.71 1.04
CA SER A 31 48.17 -27.30 1.40
C SER A 31 46.80 -26.73 1.75
N SER A 32 46.72 -25.88 2.77
CA SER A 32 45.46 -25.32 3.29
C SER A 32 45.05 -24.08 2.50
N SER A 33 43.98 -24.17 1.71
CA SER A 33 43.40 -23.02 1.00
C SER A 33 42.55 -22.16 1.94
N VAL A 34 43.05 -20.98 2.32
CA VAL A 34 42.26 -19.97 3.03
C VAL A 34 41.22 -19.38 2.06
N THR A 35 39.94 -19.49 2.39
CA THR A 35 38.84 -18.90 1.61
C THR A 35 38.67 -17.42 1.95
N SER A 36 39.36 -16.54 1.23
CA SER A 36 39.26 -15.08 1.42
C SER A 36 38.23 -14.46 0.45
N THR A 37 37.08 -14.04 0.96
CA THR A 37 36.00 -13.43 0.16
C THR A 37 36.42 -12.09 -0.45
N ASN A 38 36.07 -11.84 -1.72
CA ASN A 38 36.26 -10.53 -2.36
C ASN A 38 35.14 -9.57 -1.92
N ILE A 39 35.51 -8.41 -1.38
CA ILE A 39 34.55 -7.37 -0.97
C ILE A 39 34.07 -6.49 -2.13
N ILE A 40 34.70 -6.54 -3.31
CA ILE A 40 34.35 -5.72 -4.48
C ILE A 40 33.24 -6.37 -5.30
N GLN A 41 32.17 -5.61 -5.53
CA GLN A 41 31.02 -5.98 -6.36
C GLN A 41 31.34 -5.74 -7.84
N ASN A 42 30.81 -6.61 -8.72
CA ASN A 42 31.02 -6.54 -10.18
C ASN A 42 32.51 -6.36 -10.54
N HIS A 43 33.38 -7.11 -9.87
CA HIS A 43 34.83 -6.93 -9.88
C HIS A 43 35.54 -7.33 -11.17
N ASP A 44 34.83 -7.99 -12.09
CA ASP A 44 35.27 -8.40 -13.43
C ASP A 44 34.49 -7.66 -14.55
N PHE A 45 33.67 -6.69 -14.17
CA PHE A 45 32.80 -5.91 -15.05
C PHE A 45 31.79 -6.74 -15.85
N SER A 46 31.44 -7.94 -15.36
CA SER A 46 30.46 -8.84 -16.00
C SER A 46 29.06 -8.25 -16.13
N ASN A 47 28.66 -7.33 -15.24
CA ASN A 47 27.43 -6.56 -15.33
C ASN A 47 27.69 -5.07 -15.72
N GLY A 48 28.60 -4.84 -16.67
CA GLY A 48 28.95 -3.49 -17.11
C GLY A 48 29.63 -2.70 -15.99
N LEU A 49 29.24 -1.42 -15.79
CA LEU A 49 29.66 -0.60 -14.65
C LEU A 49 28.66 -0.64 -13.47
N HIS A 50 27.79 -1.64 -13.37
CA HIS A 50 26.93 -1.80 -12.20
C HIS A 50 27.77 -1.86 -10.91
N SER A 51 27.31 -1.24 -9.82
CA SER A 51 28.07 -1.03 -8.57
C SER A 51 29.34 -0.15 -8.68
N TRP A 52 29.60 0.51 -9.81
CA TRP A 52 30.74 1.42 -9.98
C TRP A 52 30.27 2.83 -10.40
N TYR A 53 31.04 3.84 -10.00
CA TYR A 53 30.80 5.24 -10.36
C TYR A 53 32.07 5.82 -11.00
N THR A 54 31.91 6.72 -11.98
CA THR A 54 33.04 7.47 -12.54
C THR A 54 33.14 8.84 -11.88
N ASN A 55 34.31 9.14 -11.32
CA ASN A 55 34.53 10.39 -10.61
C ASN A 55 34.94 11.49 -11.60
N SER A 56 33.95 12.26 -12.06
CA SER A 56 34.12 13.43 -12.94
C SER A 56 34.78 13.14 -14.30
N CYS A 57 34.67 11.90 -14.78
CA CYS A 57 35.21 11.42 -16.06
C CYS A 57 34.27 10.38 -16.71
N ASP A 58 34.57 9.95 -17.93
CA ASP A 58 33.76 8.98 -18.66
C ASP A 58 34.21 7.53 -18.39
N GLY A 59 33.28 6.58 -18.51
CA GLY A 59 33.57 5.15 -18.31
C GLY A 59 32.68 4.24 -19.15
N VAL A 60 33.28 3.22 -19.74
CA VAL A 60 32.57 2.21 -20.56
C VAL A 60 33.24 0.84 -20.40
N VAL A 61 32.46 -0.24 -20.47
CA VAL A 61 33.01 -1.60 -20.50
C VAL A 61 33.18 -2.05 -21.95
N VAL A 62 34.37 -2.53 -22.29
CA VAL A 62 34.73 -3.04 -23.61
C VAL A 62 34.97 -4.54 -23.50
N GLU A 63 34.41 -5.29 -24.44
CA GLU A 63 34.66 -6.72 -24.59
C GLU A 63 35.30 -7.00 -25.96
N LYS A 64 36.46 -7.64 -25.95
CA LYS A 64 37.23 -7.94 -27.17
C LYS A 64 37.93 -9.28 -27.03
N GLN A 65 37.64 -10.21 -27.94
CA GLN A 65 38.24 -11.56 -27.97
C GLN A 65 38.14 -12.29 -26.60
N SER A 66 36.92 -12.33 -26.04
CA SER A 66 36.62 -12.93 -24.72
C SER A 66 37.35 -12.32 -23.52
N ASN A 67 37.90 -11.10 -23.68
CA ASN A 67 38.55 -10.33 -22.63
C ASN A 67 37.73 -9.05 -22.38
N ARG A 68 37.12 -8.94 -21.18
CA ARG A 68 36.26 -7.83 -20.75
C ARG A 68 37.01 -6.92 -19.77
N TYR A 69 36.83 -5.61 -19.88
CA TYR A 69 37.46 -4.62 -19.01
C TYR A 69 36.75 -3.27 -19.08
N ALA A 70 36.80 -2.50 -18.00
CA ALA A 70 36.41 -1.09 -17.99
C ALA A 70 37.49 -0.22 -18.65
N VAL A 71 37.07 0.85 -19.32
CA VAL A 71 37.90 1.90 -19.92
C VAL A 71 37.43 3.24 -19.35
N ILE A 72 38.35 3.96 -18.70
CA ILE A 72 38.09 5.23 -18.02
C ILE A 72 38.79 6.35 -18.79
N ALA A 73 38.02 7.27 -19.37
CA ALA A 73 38.46 8.23 -20.39
C ALA A 73 37.96 9.67 -20.09
N ASN A 74 38.27 10.64 -20.97
CA ASN A 74 37.94 12.07 -20.81
C ASN A 74 38.45 12.65 -19.47
N ARG A 75 39.60 12.12 -19.01
CA ARG A 75 40.21 12.50 -17.73
C ARG A 75 41.01 13.79 -17.87
N LYS A 76 40.58 14.80 -17.11
CA LYS A 76 41.16 16.15 -17.07
C LYS A 76 42.09 16.35 -15.88
N GLU A 77 41.97 15.51 -14.85
CA GLU A 77 42.79 15.55 -13.63
C GLU A 77 43.33 14.17 -13.25
N THR A 78 44.37 14.11 -12.41
CA THR A 78 45.01 12.85 -12.00
C THR A 78 44.18 12.01 -11.03
N TRP A 79 43.32 12.64 -10.22
CA TRP A 79 42.48 12.01 -9.20
C TRP A 79 41.15 11.45 -9.74
N GLN A 80 40.78 11.79 -10.98
CA GLN A 80 39.57 11.28 -11.63
C GLN A 80 39.72 9.79 -11.95
N GLY A 81 38.66 9.00 -11.82
CA GLY A 81 38.82 7.54 -11.85
C GLY A 81 37.53 6.76 -11.76
N LEU A 82 37.66 5.45 -11.56
CA LEU A 82 36.53 4.57 -11.24
C LEU A 82 36.52 4.29 -9.73
N GLU A 83 35.37 4.49 -9.09
CA GLU A 83 35.19 4.40 -7.65
C GLU A 83 34.02 3.49 -7.24
N GLN A 84 34.14 2.87 -6.06
CA GLN A 84 33.10 2.04 -5.45
C GLN A 84 33.07 2.29 -3.92
N ASP A 85 31.87 2.53 -3.40
CA ASP A 85 31.64 2.72 -1.98
C ASP A 85 31.69 1.39 -1.22
N ILE A 86 32.70 1.21 -0.38
CA ILE A 86 32.95 -0.03 0.37
C ILE A 86 32.65 0.11 1.87
N THR A 87 32.00 1.20 2.29
CA THR A 87 31.73 1.54 3.70
C THR A 87 31.13 0.39 4.50
N THR A 88 30.13 -0.28 3.94
CA THR A 88 29.39 -1.40 4.57
C THR A 88 30.11 -2.75 4.49
N ARG A 89 31.29 -2.79 3.82
CA ARG A 89 32.01 -4.01 3.45
C ARG A 89 33.44 -4.07 3.99
N ILE A 90 33.83 -3.09 4.81
CA ILE A 90 35.08 -3.09 5.57
C ILE A 90 34.84 -2.87 7.07
N SER A 91 35.84 -3.15 7.88
CA SER A 91 35.83 -2.89 9.33
C SER A 91 37.21 -2.41 9.81
N PRO A 92 37.27 -1.49 10.80
CA PRO A 92 38.54 -1.04 11.36
C PRO A 92 39.38 -2.18 11.94
N GLY A 93 40.70 -2.03 11.89
CA GLY A 93 41.67 -3.00 12.42
C GLY A 93 41.90 -4.26 11.58
N LEU A 94 41.04 -4.55 10.59
CA LEU A 94 41.25 -5.68 9.67
C LEU A 94 42.21 -5.32 8.52
N THR A 95 43.01 -6.29 8.09
CA THR A 95 43.95 -6.14 6.97
C THR A 95 43.33 -6.63 5.67
N TYR A 96 43.21 -5.71 4.72
CA TYR A 96 42.68 -5.96 3.38
C TYR A 96 43.83 -6.00 2.36
N THR A 97 43.81 -6.99 1.49
CA THR A 97 44.74 -7.15 0.36
C THR A 97 44.03 -6.79 -0.94
N LEU A 98 44.54 -5.80 -1.65
CA LEU A 98 44.04 -5.33 -2.93
C LEU A 98 44.88 -5.92 -4.06
N ILE A 99 44.22 -6.46 -5.09
CA ILE A 99 44.81 -6.93 -6.34
C ILE A 99 43.96 -6.42 -7.51
N ALA A 100 44.51 -5.49 -8.30
CA ALA A 100 43.93 -5.07 -9.58
C ALA A 100 44.76 -5.55 -10.76
N HIS A 101 44.11 -5.76 -11.90
CA HIS A 101 44.77 -5.90 -13.20
C HIS A 101 44.46 -4.66 -14.04
N VAL A 102 45.48 -3.82 -14.25
CA VAL A 102 45.33 -2.48 -14.85
C VAL A 102 46.19 -2.33 -16.10
N GLY A 103 45.68 -1.57 -17.06
CA GLY A 103 46.33 -1.21 -18.32
C GLY A 103 46.19 0.30 -18.55
N VAL A 104 46.89 0.83 -19.56
CA VAL A 104 46.73 2.24 -19.99
C VAL A 104 46.66 2.36 -21.51
N SER A 105 45.92 3.35 -22.01
CA SER A 105 45.85 3.66 -23.45
C SER A 105 45.84 5.17 -23.72
N ALA A 106 46.32 5.56 -24.91
CA ALA A 106 46.24 6.94 -25.38
C ALA A 106 44.81 7.28 -25.82
N GLU A 107 44.32 8.47 -25.48
CA GLU A 107 43.04 8.97 -25.97
C GLU A 107 43.11 9.42 -27.44
N HIS A 108 44.30 9.77 -27.95
CA HIS A 108 44.53 10.18 -29.34
C HIS A 108 45.74 9.46 -29.98
N PRO A 109 45.67 9.05 -31.27
CA PRO A 109 46.75 8.29 -31.94
C PRO A 109 48.12 8.99 -32.02
N HIS A 110 48.13 10.33 -31.93
CA HIS A 110 49.34 11.15 -32.02
C HIS A 110 49.91 11.57 -30.65
N LEU A 111 49.25 11.18 -29.55
CA LEU A 111 49.77 11.46 -28.21
C LEU A 111 50.88 10.45 -27.87
N HIS A 112 52.11 10.92 -27.73
CA HIS A 112 53.21 10.09 -27.22
C HIS A 112 52.98 9.79 -25.74
N LEU A 113 52.39 8.63 -25.44
CA LEU A 113 52.48 8.07 -24.09
C LEU A 113 53.95 7.98 -23.68
N HIS A 114 54.27 8.43 -22.47
CA HIS A 114 55.52 8.02 -21.82
C HIS A 114 55.56 6.49 -21.72
N ALA A 115 56.76 5.90 -21.74
CA ALA A 115 56.93 4.44 -21.82
C ALA A 115 56.22 3.67 -20.68
N HIS A 116 56.05 4.35 -19.53
CA HIS A 116 55.28 3.91 -18.38
C HIS A 116 54.40 5.04 -17.86
N ALA A 117 53.28 4.71 -17.24
CA ALA A 117 52.34 5.65 -16.65
C ALA A 117 51.75 5.06 -15.35
N ASP A 118 51.78 5.81 -14.25
CA ASP A 118 51.42 5.29 -12.92
C ASP A 118 49.91 5.19 -12.71
N VAL A 119 49.43 4.01 -12.30
CA VAL A 119 48.07 3.77 -11.80
C VAL A 119 48.15 3.48 -10.30
N ILE A 120 47.24 4.08 -9.53
CA ILE A 120 47.25 4.18 -8.08
C ILE A 120 45.90 3.67 -7.54
N ALA A 121 45.91 2.99 -6.40
CA ALA A 121 44.71 2.66 -5.65
C ALA A 121 44.67 3.48 -4.35
N THR A 122 43.56 4.18 -4.08
CA THR A 122 43.43 5.11 -2.96
C THR A 122 42.07 4.95 -2.28
N LEU A 123 42.03 5.12 -0.96
CA LEU A 123 40.80 5.27 -0.17
C LEU A 123 40.52 6.74 0.08
N LYS A 124 39.26 7.14 -0.11
CA LYS A 124 38.68 8.39 0.38
C LYS A 124 37.89 8.07 1.65
N LEU A 125 38.20 8.75 2.76
CA LEU A 125 37.62 8.53 4.09
C LEU A 125 36.89 9.79 4.55
N GLU A 126 35.57 9.71 4.71
CA GLU A 126 34.71 10.83 5.14
C GLU A 126 34.25 10.61 6.59
N TYR A 127 34.31 11.66 7.41
CA TYR A 127 34.00 11.64 8.84
C TYR A 127 33.07 12.80 9.20
N HIS A 128 32.05 12.55 10.01
CA HIS A 128 31.00 13.52 10.32
C HIS A 128 31.55 14.79 11.01
N GLY A 129 31.58 15.91 10.28
CA GLY A 129 32.07 17.19 10.79
C GLY A 129 33.60 17.34 10.80
N SER A 130 34.34 16.55 10.02
CA SER A 130 35.80 16.65 9.85
C SER A 130 36.19 16.66 8.37
N GLU A 131 37.43 17.05 8.06
CA GLU A 131 37.96 17.03 6.69
C GLU A 131 38.12 15.61 6.15
N THR A 132 37.83 15.42 4.87
CA THR A 132 38.01 14.16 4.14
C THR A 132 39.49 13.78 4.07
N LYS A 133 39.84 12.59 4.58
CA LYS A 133 41.21 12.05 4.53
C LYS A 133 41.37 11.16 3.29
N TYR A 134 42.56 11.17 2.69
CA TYR A 134 42.90 10.32 1.55
C TYR A 134 44.08 9.41 1.91
N MET A 135 43.99 8.12 1.58
CA MET A 135 44.99 7.10 1.93
C MET A 135 45.37 6.28 0.70
N GLN A 136 46.56 6.53 0.14
CA GLN A 136 47.10 5.77 -0.98
C GLN A 136 47.49 4.36 -0.53
N ILE A 137 46.86 3.33 -1.09
CA ILE A 137 47.12 1.91 -0.79
C ILE A 137 48.40 1.44 -1.50
N THR A 138 48.48 1.68 -2.81
CA THR A 138 49.55 1.15 -3.67
C THR A 138 49.59 1.87 -5.02
N ARG A 139 50.67 1.65 -5.77
CA ARG A 139 50.95 2.23 -7.09
C ARG A 139 51.71 1.21 -7.95
N THR A 140 51.39 1.14 -9.23
CA THR A 140 52.13 0.36 -10.23
C THR A 140 52.34 1.19 -11.50
N SER A 141 53.48 1.00 -12.17
CA SER A 141 53.84 1.81 -13.36
C SER A 141 53.56 1.02 -14.64
N VAL A 142 52.47 1.37 -15.31
CA VAL A 142 51.87 0.56 -16.37
C VAL A 142 52.47 0.90 -17.72
N SER A 143 52.93 -0.11 -18.46
CA SER A 143 53.45 0.07 -19.82
C SER A 143 52.33 0.02 -20.88
N LYS A 144 52.48 0.79 -21.97
CA LYS A 144 51.46 0.88 -23.03
C LYS A 144 51.13 -0.52 -23.60
N GLU A 145 49.85 -0.80 -23.77
CA GLU A 145 49.31 -2.06 -24.32
C GLU A 145 49.64 -3.33 -23.49
N ARG A 146 50.03 -3.19 -22.22
CA ARG A 146 50.15 -4.31 -21.26
C ARG A 146 49.15 -4.22 -20.12
N TRP A 147 48.93 -5.36 -19.49
CA TRP A 147 48.20 -5.50 -18.23
C TRP A 147 49.22 -5.77 -17.12
N GLU A 148 49.38 -4.83 -16.20
CA GLU A 148 50.23 -4.99 -15.02
C GLU A 148 49.38 -5.28 -13.78
N LYS A 149 49.98 -5.91 -12.77
CA LYS A 149 49.35 -6.14 -11.47
C LYS A 149 49.57 -4.91 -10.58
N LEU A 150 48.50 -4.41 -9.98
CA LEU A 150 48.51 -3.41 -8.91
C LEU A 150 48.15 -4.13 -7.61
N GLU A 151 49.12 -4.27 -6.70
CA GLU A 151 48.94 -5.05 -5.46
C GLU A 151 49.38 -4.25 -4.23
N GLY A 152 48.63 -4.36 -3.14
CA GLY A 152 48.91 -3.65 -1.90
C GLY A 152 48.04 -4.14 -0.74
N THR A 153 48.31 -3.63 0.46
CA THR A 153 47.48 -3.89 1.63
C THR A 153 47.11 -2.60 2.36
N PHE A 154 45.97 -2.58 3.04
CA PHE A 154 45.56 -1.48 3.90
C PHE A 154 44.86 -1.99 5.17
N VAL A 155 44.88 -1.14 6.20
CA VAL A 155 44.11 -1.29 7.43
C VAL A 155 43.40 0.03 7.67
N LEU A 156 42.09 0.00 7.88
CA LEU A 156 41.34 1.19 8.31
C LEU A 156 41.58 1.38 9.83
N PRO A 157 42.14 2.50 10.31
CA PRO A 157 42.52 2.62 11.73
C PRO A 157 41.33 2.94 12.67
N GLU A 158 40.31 3.61 12.16
CA GLU A 158 39.15 4.10 12.90
C GLU A 158 37.89 4.06 12.00
N LYS A 159 36.69 3.94 12.58
CA LYS A 159 35.46 3.87 11.77
C LYS A 159 35.17 5.23 11.13
N ALA A 160 35.30 5.31 9.81
CA ALA A 160 34.78 6.41 9.01
C ALA A 160 33.28 6.23 8.75
N ASP A 161 32.56 7.33 8.55
CA ASP A 161 31.15 7.33 8.19
C ASP A 161 30.94 6.94 6.71
N ARG A 162 31.96 7.17 5.87
CA ARG A 162 32.02 6.68 4.50
C ARG A 162 33.45 6.33 4.09
N VAL A 163 33.61 5.23 3.35
CA VAL A 163 34.87 4.82 2.71
C VAL A 163 34.63 4.42 1.25
N VAL A 164 35.25 5.17 0.35
CA VAL A 164 35.21 4.90 -1.09
C VAL A 164 36.60 4.46 -1.55
N LEU A 165 36.68 3.31 -2.23
CA LEU A 165 37.88 2.86 -2.91
C LEU A 165 37.83 3.33 -4.36
N TYR A 166 38.91 3.90 -4.87
CA TYR A 166 39.00 4.33 -6.25
C TYR A 166 40.38 4.09 -6.86
N LEU A 167 40.40 3.93 -8.19
CA LEU A 167 41.63 3.83 -8.98
C LEU A 167 41.90 5.14 -9.71
N GLU A 168 43.04 5.76 -9.40
CA GLU A 168 43.47 7.08 -9.89
C GLU A 168 44.85 7.01 -10.54
N GLY A 169 45.33 8.14 -11.10
CA GLY A 169 46.46 8.14 -12.05
C GLY A 169 46.09 7.42 -13.38
N PRO A 170 46.80 7.66 -14.49
CA PRO A 170 47.99 8.50 -14.64
C PRO A 170 47.66 9.99 -14.94
N ALA A 171 48.47 10.66 -15.75
CA ALA A 171 48.26 12.05 -16.18
C ALA A 171 46.97 12.22 -17.02
N PRO A 172 46.40 13.44 -17.08
CA PRO A 172 45.27 13.77 -17.95
C PRO A 172 45.48 13.39 -19.43
N GLY A 173 44.40 13.03 -20.13
CA GLY A 173 44.45 12.56 -21.53
C GLY A 173 44.99 11.14 -21.75
N VAL A 174 45.21 10.37 -20.67
CA VAL A 174 45.56 8.95 -20.71
C VAL A 174 44.53 8.13 -19.94
N ASN A 175 44.02 7.09 -20.58
CA ASN A 175 42.92 6.28 -20.07
C ASN A 175 43.42 5.21 -19.08
N ILE A 176 42.66 4.93 -18.01
CA ILE A 176 42.83 3.67 -17.26
C ILE A 176 42.06 2.57 -17.98
N LEU A 177 42.67 1.40 -18.11
CA LEU A 177 41.98 0.14 -18.41
C LEU A 177 41.96 -0.69 -17.12
N ILE A 178 40.81 -1.23 -16.72
CA ILE A 178 40.67 -2.05 -15.49
C ILE A 178 40.04 -3.38 -15.90
N LYS A 179 40.79 -4.48 -15.82
CA LYS A 179 40.28 -5.82 -16.14
C LYS A 179 39.62 -6.48 -14.93
N SER A 180 40.20 -6.31 -13.75
CA SER A 180 39.53 -6.65 -12.49
C SER A 180 40.10 -5.89 -11.30
N LEU A 181 39.30 -5.74 -10.24
CA LEU A 181 39.74 -5.25 -8.93
C LEU A 181 39.19 -6.15 -7.81
N VAL A 182 40.08 -6.94 -7.21
CA VAL A 182 39.78 -7.83 -6.08
C VAL A 182 40.32 -7.19 -4.81
N VAL A 183 39.51 -7.15 -3.74
CA VAL A 183 39.99 -6.81 -2.39
C VAL A 183 39.52 -7.89 -1.42
N THR A 184 40.44 -8.50 -0.69
CA THR A 184 40.15 -9.63 0.21
C THR A 184 40.62 -9.35 1.63
N CYS A 185 39.87 -9.81 2.64
CA CYS A 185 40.31 -9.76 4.04
C CYS A 185 41.05 -11.05 4.41
N ALA A 186 42.19 -10.92 5.10
CA ALA A 186 42.92 -12.06 5.66
C ALA A 186 42.60 -12.25 7.14
N THR A 187 41.83 -13.28 7.50
CA THR A 187 41.50 -13.62 8.89
C THR A 187 42.38 -14.77 9.41
N SER A 188 43.14 -14.50 10.47
CA SER A 188 43.75 -15.56 11.28
C SER A 188 42.67 -16.37 12.01
N HIS A 189 42.93 -17.65 12.27
CA HIS A 189 41.93 -18.60 12.78
C HIS A 189 41.19 -18.13 14.05
N GLY A 190 39.85 -18.26 14.03
CA GLY A 190 39.02 -18.31 15.24
C GLY A 190 37.83 -17.33 15.27
N ILE A 191 36.63 -17.86 14.97
CA ILE A 191 35.32 -17.37 15.43
C ILE A 191 35.05 -15.86 15.24
N VAL A 192 34.57 -15.48 14.04
CA VAL A 192 33.53 -14.44 13.87
C VAL A 192 32.59 -14.91 12.73
N GLU A 193 31.29 -14.71 12.88
CA GLU A 193 30.28 -15.04 11.86
C GLU A 193 30.09 -13.91 10.83
N GLY A 194 29.63 -14.26 9.63
CA GLY A 194 28.94 -13.33 8.72
C GLY A 194 29.81 -12.47 7.81
N CYS A 195 30.08 -12.96 6.59
CA CYS A 195 30.45 -12.10 5.45
C CYS A 195 30.18 -12.77 4.08
N ASN A 196 28.97 -13.32 3.88
CA ASN A 196 28.48 -13.66 2.53
C ASN A 196 27.72 -12.48 1.93
N VAL A 197 27.85 -12.27 0.62
CA VAL A 197 27.01 -11.34 -0.14
C VAL A 197 25.66 -12.03 -0.37
N VAL A 198 24.70 -11.76 0.53
CA VAL A 198 23.36 -12.34 0.53
C VAL A 198 22.33 -11.24 0.45
N GLU A 199 21.83 -11.00 -0.75
CA GLU A 199 20.58 -10.27 -0.98
C GLU A 199 19.54 -11.14 -1.73
N ASP A 200 19.96 -12.22 -2.40
CA ASP A 200 19.06 -13.23 -3.00
C ASP A 200 19.09 -14.63 -2.34
N GLU A 201 20.13 -14.98 -1.54
CA GLU A 201 20.14 -16.30 -0.88
C GLU A 201 19.08 -16.40 0.22
N ASN A 202 18.58 -17.61 0.45
CA ASN A 202 17.66 -17.93 1.53
C ASN A 202 18.33 -17.72 2.90
N ILE A 203 17.79 -16.82 3.72
CA ILE A 203 18.30 -16.59 5.07
C ILE A 203 18.00 -17.75 6.02
N ILE A 204 17.07 -18.67 5.69
CA ILE A 204 16.76 -19.87 6.51
C ILE A 204 17.88 -20.91 6.39
N LEU A 205 18.42 -21.30 7.54
CA LEU A 205 19.40 -22.38 7.66
C LEU A 205 18.71 -23.74 7.69
N ASN A 206 19.33 -24.75 7.06
CA ASN A 206 18.79 -26.10 6.91
C ASN A 206 17.31 -26.11 6.42
N PRO A 207 16.99 -25.43 5.30
CA PRO A 207 15.60 -25.15 4.90
C PRO A 207 14.80 -26.39 4.49
N ASN A 208 15.46 -27.49 4.14
CA ASN A 208 14.87 -28.73 3.62
C ASN A 208 15.19 -29.96 4.50
N PHE A 209 15.66 -29.75 5.73
CA PHE A 209 15.95 -30.80 6.73
C PHE A 209 16.95 -31.89 6.29
N GLU A 210 17.86 -31.58 5.36
CA GLU A 210 18.93 -32.51 4.94
C GLU A 210 19.96 -32.72 6.06
N ASP A 211 20.17 -31.72 6.94
CA ASP A 211 20.99 -31.81 8.15
C ASP A 211 20.13 -31.95 9.43
N GLY A 212 19.29 -32.99 9.46
CA GLY A 212 18.42 -33.26 10.61
C GLY A 212 17.43 -32.13 10.86
N VAL A 213 17.22 -31.79 12.14
CA VAL A 213 16.47 -30.60 12.57
C VAL A 213 17.40 -29.47 13.05
N ASN A 214 18.67 -29.47 12.63
CA ASN A 214 19.63 -28.45 13.06
C ASN A 214 19.15 -27.05 12.64
N ASN A 215 19.35 -26.06 13.53
CA ASN A 215 18.81 -24.68 13.47
C ASN A 215 17.28 -24.54 13.62
N TRP A 216 16.52 -25.62 13.77
CA TRP A 216 15.08 -25.59 14.04
C TRP A 216 14.76 -25.95 15.49
N SER A 217 13.66 -25.43 16.02
CA SER A 217 13.14 -25.80 17.34
C SER A 217 11.60 -25.84 17.36
N GLY A 218 11.05 -26.52 18.36
CA GLY A 218 9.61 -26.53 18.61
C GLY A 218 9.20 -25.43 19.59
N ARG A 219 8.33 -24.53 19.15
CA ARG A 219 7.62 -23.57 20.00
C ARG A 219 6.50 -24.31 20.73
N GLY A 220 6.75 -24.73 21.98
CA GLY A 220 5.78 -25.46 22.80
C GLY A 220 5.40 -26.86 22.29
N CYS A 221 6.21 -27.46 21.42
CA CYS A 221 5.92 -28.76 20.79
C CYS A 221 7.21 -29.55 20.55
N THR A 222 7.09 -30.83 20.22
CA THR A 222 8.21 -31.67 19.79
C THR A 222 8.35 -31.57 18.26
N ILE A 223 9.58 -31.52 17.74
CA ILE A 223 9.83 -31.62 16.29
C ILE A 223 10.60 -32.89 15.93
N ALA A 224 10.27 -33.49 14.79
CA ALA A 224 10.93 -34.69 14.26
C ALA A 224 11.07 -34.59 12.74
N ARG A 225 12.16 -35.14 12.19
CA ARG A 225 12.40 -35.22 10.74
C ARG A 225 12.08 -36.62 10.22
N HIS A 226 11.38 -36.69 9.10
CA HIS A 226 10.93 -37.91 8.42
C HIS A 226 11.41 -37.94 6.97
N ASP A 227 11.69 -39.13 6.44
CA ASP A 227 11.72 -39.41 5.00
C ASP A 227 10.33 -39.84 4.48
N SER A 228 9.52 -40.43 5.36
CA SER A 228 8.13 -40.80 5.11
C SER A 228 7.35 -40.90 6.43
N MET A 229 6.04 -40.63 6.38
CA MET A 229 5.13 -40.77 7.53
C MET A 229 3.83 -41.44 7.06
N GLY A 230 3.78 -42.77 7.22
CA GLY A 230 2.68 -43.58 6.71
C GLY A 230 2.64 -43.60 5.17
N LYS A 231 1.72 -42.82 4.58
CA LYS A 231 1.64 -42.60 3.12
C LYS A 231 2.15 -41.22 2.68
N ILE A 232 2.59 -40.38 3.61
CA ILE A 232 3.09 -39.03 3.33
C ILE A 232 4.58 -39.13 3.01
N VAL A 233 4.98 -38.50 1.90
CA VAL A 233 6.36 -38.34 1.43
C VAL A 233 6.62 -36.86 1.13
N PRO A 234 7.88 -36.39 1.11
CA PRO A 234 8.22 -35.04 0.67
C PRO A 234 7.66 -34.70 -0.73
N LYS A 235 7.32 -33.44 -0.98
CA LYS A 235 7.03 -32.88 -2.31
C LYS A 235 8.32 -32.53 -3.06
N PHE A 236 9.38 -32.19 -2.34
CA PHE A 236 10.75 -32.01 -2.84
C PHE A 236 11.79 -32.37 -1.76
N GLY A 237 13.06 -32.49 -2.15
CA GLY A 237 14.14 -32.94 -1.25
C GLY A 237 13.99 -34.40 -0.84
N LYS A 238 14.68 -34.82 0.23
CA LYS A 238 14.54 -36.17 0.79
C LYS A 238 13.69 -36.24 2.05
N PHE A 239 13.46 -35.12 2.73
CA PHE A 239 12.92 -35.10 4.09
C PHE A 239 11.90 -33.97 4.32
N PHE A 240 11.12 -34.10 5.38
CA PHE A 240 10.26 -33.06 5.94
C PHE A 240 10.28 -33.12 7.48
N ALA A 241 9.90 -32.03 8.12
CA ALA A 241 9.68 -31.99 9.57
C ALA A 241 8.18 -32.16 9.92
N SER A 242 7.89 -32.81 11.04
CA SER A 242 6.60 -32.69 11.72
C SER A 242 6.76 -31.99 13.07
N THR A 243 5.71 -31.28 13.48
CA THR A 243 5.51 -30.79 14.85
C THR A 243 4.45 -31.64 15.51
N THR A 244 4.75 -32.23 16.65
CA THR A 244 3.84 -33.12 17.37
C THR A 244 3.66 -32.67 18.81
N GLN A 245 2.64 -33.21 19.50
CA GLN A 245 2.32 -32.86 20.90
C GLN A 245 1.93 -31.37 21.07
N ARG A 246 1.36 -30.74 20.03
CA ARG A 246 0.85 -29.35 20.08
C ARG A 246 -0.35 -29.26 21.04
N THR A 247 -0.20 -28.52 22.14
CA THR A 247 -1.24 -28.38 23.18
C THR A 247 -2.09 -27.11 23.05
N GLN A 248 -1.57 -26.08 22.38
CA GLN A 248 -2.31 -24.86 22.01
C GLN A 248 -2.08 -24.56 20.52
N ASN A 249 -2.86 -23.63 19.96
CA ASN A 249 -2.85 -23.31 18.52
C ASN A 249 -1.58 -22.58 18.07
N TRP A 250 -0.95 -21.79 18.94
CA TRP A 250 0.31 -21.08 18.69
C TRP A 250 1.54 -22.00 18.66
N ASN A 251 1.42 -23.26 19.09
CA ASN A 251 2.54 -24.20 19.12
C ASN A 251 2.92 -24.59 17.67
N GLY A 252 4.22 -24.81 17.40
CA GLY A 252 4.69 -25.23 16.07
C GLY A 252 6.19 -25.06 15.84
N ILE A 253 6.65 -25.16 14.59
CA ILE A 253 8.08 -25.14 14.26
C ILE A 253 8.58 -23.70 14.08
N GLN A 254 9.74 -23.37 14.66
CA GLN A 254 10.32 -22.03 14.64
C GLN A 254 11.83 -22.05 14.30
N GLN A 255 12.32 -20.96 13.70
CA GLN A 255 13.73 -20.66 13.54
C GLN A 255 14.04 -19.22 13.98
N ASP A 256 15.11 -19.07 14.77
CA ASP A 256 15.62 -17.78 15.24
C ASP A 256 16.50 -17.13 14.17
N ILE A 257 15.96 -16.13 13.47
CA ILE A 257 16.59 -15.43 12.33
C ILE A 257 17.21 -14.08 12.75
N SER A 258 17.49 -13.91 14.04
CA SER A 258 18.23 -12.75 14.57
C SER A 258 19.56 -12.56 13.83
N GLY A 259 19.95 -11.30 13.59
CA GLY A 259 21.15 -10.93 12.81
C GLY A 259 21.07 -11.20 11.30
N ARG A 260 20.09 -11.99 10.83
CA ARG A 260 19.90 -12.34 9.40
C ARG A 260 18.81 -11.50 8.70
N VAL A 261 18.02 -10.76 9.47
CA VAL A 261 17.01 -9.79 8.98
C VAL A 261 17.56 -8.37 9.07
N LYS A 262 17.51 -7.62 7.97
CA LYS A 262 17.84 -6.18 7.91
C LYS A 262 16.61 -5.32 8.21
N ARG A 263 16.81 -4.21 8.92
CA ARG A 263 15.82 -3.15 9.15
C ARG A 263 15.46 -2.46 7.82
N LYS A 264 14.20 -2.05 7.64
CA LYS A 264 13.63 -1.39 6.44
C LYS A 264 13.75 -2.16 5.11
N LEU A 265 14.16 -3.43 5.15
CA LEU A 265 14.18 -4.31 3.98
C LEU A 265 12.98 -5.26 4.03
N ALA A 266 12.26 -5.42 2.92
CA ALA A 266 11.12 -6.33 2.85
C ALA A 266 11.59 -7.77 2.59
N TYR A 267 10.99 -8.76 3.25
CA TYR A 267 11.33 -10.18 3.09
C TYR A 267 10.12 -10.98 2.61
N SER A 268 10.31 -11.83 1.61
CA SER A 268 9.32 -12.84 1.22
C SER A 268 9.54 -14.13 2.00
N VAL A 269 8.46 -14.76 2.44
CA VAL A 269 8.44 -16.04 3.16
C VAL A 269 7.59 -17.03 2.38
N ILE A 270 8.18 -18.17 1.99
CA ILE A 270 7.50 -19.25 1.28
C ILE A 270 7.71 -20.55 2.06
N ALA A 271 6.64 -21.23 2.45
CA ALA A 271 6.67 -22.49 3.17
C ALA A 271 5.77 -23.54 2.48
N THR A 272 6.28 -24.77 2.30
CA THR A 272 5.48 -25.90 1.80
C THR A 272 4.97 -26.75 2.96
N VAL A 273 3.66 -26.69 3.20
CA VAL A 273 3.01 -27.13 4.44
C VAL A 273 1.88 -28.12 4.22
N ARG A 274 1.57 -28.91 5.25
CA ARG A 274 0.47 -29.89 5.30
C ARG A 274 0.05 -30.14 6.75
N ILE A 275 -1.17 -30.61 7.00
CA ILE A 275 -1.61 -31.05 8.33
C ILE A 275 -1.74 -32.57 8.43
N PHE A 276 -1.71 -33.09 9.65
CA PHE A 276 -1.98 -34.50 9.94
C PHE A 276 -2.61 -34.70 11.33
N GLY A 277 -3.37 -35.79 11.51
CA GLY A 277 -3.89 -36.21 12.82
C GLY A 277 -5.29 -35.69 13.19
N ASN A 278 -5.79 -36.14 14.33
CA ASN A 278 -7.06 -35.74 14.97
C ASN A 278 -8.33 -35.74 14.08
N ASN A 279 -8.34 -36.48 12.96
CA ASN A 279 -9.41 -36.48 11.96
C ASN A 279 -9.73 -35.10 11.36
N VAL A 280 -8.81 -34.13 11.46
CA VAL A 280 -8.98 -32.78 10.89
C VAL A 280 -8.51 -32.81 9.44
N THR A 281 -9.45 -32.64 8.50
CA THR A 281 -9.20 -32.70 7.05
C THR A 281 -8.79 -31.36 6.44
N SER A 282 -9.05 -30.25 7.13
CA SER A 282 -8.66 -28.90 6.72
C SER A 282 -8.49 -28.00 7.96
N ALA A 283 -7.43 -27.20 7.99
CA ALA A 283 -7.18 -26.17 9.01
C ALA A 283 -6.21 -25.11 8.50
N ASP A 284 -6.34 -23.88 9.00
CA ASP A 284 -5.43 -22.78 8.68
C ASP A 284 -4.06 -23.00 9.34
N ILE A 285 -3.00 -22.93 8.53
CA ILE A 285 -1.63 -22.72 9.00
C ILE A 285 -1.29 -21.24 8.79
N ARG A 286 -0.61 -20.64 9.77
CA ARG A 286 -0.13 -19.25 9.72
C ARG A 286 1.39 -19.23 9.84
N ALA A 287 2.03 -18.32 9.12
CA ALA A 287 3.41 -17.92 9.39
C ALA A 287 3.40 -16.59 10.14
N THR A 288 4.13 -16.53 11.24
CA THR A 288 4.15 -15.38 12.15
C THR A 288 5.60 -15.06 12.51
N LEU A 289 5.92 -13.77 12.53
CA LEU A 289 7.18 -13.24 13.04
C LEU A 289 6.98 -12.79 14.49
N TRP A 290 7.70 -13.40 15.42
CA TRP A 290 7.84 -12.88 16.78
C TRP A 290 9.13 -12.05 16.86
N VAL A 291 8.98 -10.79 17.24
CA VAL A 291 10.06 -9.80 17.31
C VAL A 291 10.18 -9.31 18.75
N GLN A 292 11.40 -9.33 19.30
CA GLN A 292 11.71 -8.69 20.57
C GLN A 292 12.56 -7.44 20.32
N THR A 293 12.18 -6.34 20.94
CA THR A 293 12.88 -5.04 20.87
C THR A 293 14.02 -4.95 21.89
N PRO A 294 14.95 -3.97 21.77
CA PRO A 294 15.93 -3.68 22.81
C PRO A 294 15.34 -3.31 24.18
N ASP A 295 14.14 -2.70 24.25
CA ASP A 295 13.43 -2.44 25.51
C ASP A 295 12.51 -3.61 25.95
N SER A 296 12.77 -4.81 25.42
CA SER A 296 12.09 -6.08 25.77
C SER A 296 10.58 -6.11 25.52
N ARG A 297 10.02 -5.21 24.69
CA ARG A 297 8.68 -5.40 24.12
C ARG A 297 8.71 -6.56 23.14
N GLU A 298 7.60 -7.27 23.07
CA GLU A 298 7.36 -8.32 22.07
C GLU A 298 6.28 -7.87 21.08
N GLN A 299 6.51 -8.10 19.80
CA GLN A 299 5.59 -7.84 18.70
C GLN A 299 5.35 -9.14 17.93
N TYR A 300 4.12 -9.34 17.45
CA TYR A 300 3.71 -10.50 16.67
C TYR A 300 3.16 -10.00 15.33
N ILE A 301 3.90 -10.24 14.25
CA ILE A 301 3.55 -9.80 12.89
C ILE A 301 3.11 -11.02 12.10
N GLY A 302 1.83 -11.07 11.73
CA GLY A 302 1.33 -12.10 10.81
C GLY A 302 1.93 -11.89 9.42
N ILE A 303 2.49 -12.95 8.83
CA ILE A 303 3.16 -12.89 7.53
C ILE A 303 2.24 -13.44 6.42
N ALA A 304 1.56 -14.55 6.70
CA ALA A 304 0.62 -15.20 5.78
C ALA A 304 -0.25 -16.23 6.52
N THR A 305 -1.42 -16.53 5.94
CA THR A 305 -2.28 -17.66 6.32
C THR A 305 -2.59 -18.48 5.08
N ALA A 306 -2.54 -19.81 5.18
CA ALA A 306 -2.96 -20.72 4.13
C ALA A 306 -3.77 -21.88 4.73
N GLN A 307 -4.92 -22.19 4.12
CA GLN A 307 -5.70 -23.36 4.50
C GLN A 307 -5.01 -24.64 4.00
N ALA A 308 -4.54 -25.46 4.92
CA ALA A 308 -3.85 -26.72 4.64
C ALA A 308 -4.77 -27.91 4.91
N ASN A 309 -4.63 -28.96 4.09
CA ASN A 309 -5.45 -30.17 4.18
C ASN A 309 -4.63 -31.43 4.52
N ASP A 310 -5.32 -32.54 4.79
CA ASP A 310 -4.69 -33.81 5.19
C ASP A 310 -4.13 -34.64 4.02
N LYS A 311 -4.34 -34.21 2.77
CA LYS A 311 -4.14 -35.02 1.54
C LYS A 311 -2.94 -34.62 0.70
N GLU A 312 -2.66 -33.32 0.60
CA GLU A 312 -1.60 -32.78 -0.26
C GLU A 312 -0.73 -31.73 0.45
N TRP A 313 0.26 -31.22 -0.28
CA TRP A 313 1.21 -30.22 0.22
C TRP A 313 0.91 -28.86 -0.39
N MET A 314 0.42 -27.94 0.43
CA MET A 314 0.05 -26.57 0.08
C MET A 314 1.25 -25.63 0.16
N GLN A 315 1.18 -24.50 -0.56
CA GLN A 315 2.12 -23.39 -0.42
C GLN A 315 1.49 -22.32 0.46
N LEU A 316 2.26 -21.83 1.44
CA LEU A 316 1.95 -20.67 2.27
C LEU A 316 2.99 -19.61 1.90
N GLU A 317 2.54 -18.42 1.51
CA GLU A 317 3.40 -17.35 1.02
C GLU A 317 2.93 -15.98 1.47
N GLY A 318 3.86 -15.09 1.82
CA GLY A 318 3.60 -13.69 2.18
C GLY A 318 4.88 -12.89 2.39
N LYS A 319 4.74 -11.64 2.81
CA LYS A 319 5.86 -10.70 3.02
C LYS A 319 5.84 -10.10 4.43
N PHE A 320 7.01 -9.71 4.94
CA PHE A 320 7.13 -8.89 6.16
C PHE A 320 8.19 -7.80 6.02
N LEU A 321 8.13 -6.80 6.91
CA LEU A 321 9.07 -5.68 6.99
C LEU A 321 9.35 -5.36 8.46
N LEU A 322 10.62 -5.11 8.82
CA LEU A 322 11.03 -4.74 10.17
C LEU A 322 11.42 -3.26 10.24
N ASN A 323 10.58 -2.43 10.88
CA ASN A 323 10.79 -0.98 11.01
C ASN A 323 11.85 -0.61 12.06
N GLY A 324 11.70 -1.16 13.28
CA GLY A 324 12.56 -0.86 14.42
C GLY A 324 13.83 -1.71 14.47
N PHE A 325 14.65 -1.46 15.50
CA PHE A 325 15.71 -2.39 15.89
C PHE A 325 15.10 -3.55 16.68
N ALA A 326 15.59 -4.76 16.45
CA ALA A 326 15.22 -5.95 17.19
C ALA A 326 16.44 -6.52 17.92
N SER A 327 16.25 -6.92 19.18
CA SER A 327 17.21 -7.73 19.93
C SER A 327 17.09 -9.22 19.56
N LYS A 328 15.90 -9.66 19.12
CA LYS A 328 15.64 -11.03 18.68
C LYS A 328 14.51 -11.09 17.64
N VAL A 329 14.63 -11.97 16.64
CA VAL A 329 13.63 -12.18 15.59
C VAL A 329 13.46 -13.68 15.33
N VAL A 330 12.24 -14.19 15.44
CA VAL A 330 11.92 -15.62 15.25
C VAL A 330 10.75 -15.75 14.28
N VAL A 331 10.95 -16.47 13.17
CA VAL A 331 9.86 -16.88 12.28
C VAL A 331 9.35 -18.25 12.72
N TYR A 332 8.03 -18.43 12.77
CA TYR A 332 7.42 -19.70 13.15
C TYR A 332 6.11 -19.98 12.43
N LEU A 333 5.73 -21.26 12.40
CA LEU A 333 4.44 -21.72 11.90
C LEU A 333 3.51 -22.09 13.06
N GLU A 334 2.25 -21.70 12.96
CA GLU A 334 1.19 -21.96 13.94
C GLU A 334 -0.17 -22.16 13.26
N GLY A 335 -1.27 -22.22 14.02
CA GLY A 335 -2.63 -22.11 13.47
C GLY A 335 -3.57 -23.27 13.81
N PRO A 336 -3.30 -24.52 13.37
CA PRO A 336 -4.27 -25.61 13.48
C PRO A 336 -4.65 -25.97 14.93
N PRO A 337 -5.81 -26.58 15.16
CA PRO A 337 -6.26 -26.99 16.50
C PRO A 337 -5.23 -27.83 17.28
N PRO A 338 -5.30 -27.85 18.63
CA PRO A 338 -4.47 -28.73 19.45
C PRO A 338 -4.51 -30.20 19.02
N GLY A 339 -3.35 -30.86 19.05
CA GLY A 339 -3.15 -32.25 18.63
C GLY A 339 -3.22 -32.52 17.13
N VAL A 340 -3.49 -31.51 16.28
CA VAL A 340 -3.20 -31.58 14.84
C VAL A 340 -1.71 -31.30 14.64
N ASP A 341 -1.00 -32.17 13.94
CA ASP A 341 0.41 -31.98 13.60
C ASP A 341 0.55 -31.03 12.41
N ILE A 342 1.49 -30.07 12.48
CA ILE A 342 1.94 -29.29 11.31
C ILE A 342 3.12 -30.03 10.67
N LEU A 343 3.06 -30.27 9.37
CA LEU A 343 4.15 -30.80 8.56
C LEU A 343 4.74 -29.68 7.68
N LEU A 344 6.06 -29.61 7.60
CA LEU A 344 6.82 -28.63 6.81
C LEU A 344 7.85 -29.37 5.95
N ASN A 345 7.71 -29.31 4.62
CA ASN A 345 8.69 -29.90 3.70
C ASN A 345 9.92 -29.00 3.54
N GLY A 346 9.70 -27.68 3.48
CA GLY A 346 10.77 -26.71 3.56
C GLY A 346 10.26 -25.27 3.59
N MET A 347 11.14 -24.36 4.02
CA MET A 347 10.86 -22.92 4.13
C MET A 347 12.00 -22.09 3.51
N VAL A 348 11.61 -21.09 2.73
CA VAL A 348 12.49 -20.05 2.21
C VAL A 348 12.08 -18.72 2.83
N VAL A 349 13.06 -17.94 3.29
CA VAL A 349 12.92 -16.51 3.54
C VAL A 349 14.05 -15.81 2.80
N LYS A 350 13.75 -14.85 1.91
CA LYS A 350 14.76 -14.05 1.20
C LYS A 350 14.28 -12.61 1.02
N HIS A 351 15.09 -11.73 0.43
CA HIS A 351 14.64 -10.39 0.05
C HIS A 351 13.38 -10.48 -0.81
N ALA A 352 12.39 -9.64 -0.53
CA ALA A 352 11.19 -9.56 -1.33
C ALA A 352 11.51 -8.86 -2.65
N GLU A 353 11.29 -9.55 -3.76
CA GLU A 353 11.47 -8.96 -5.09
C GLU A 353 10.60 -7.70 -5.23
N LYS A 354 11.26 -6.61 -5.65
CA LYS A 354 10.58 -5.36 -6.01
C LYS A 354 9.86 -5.58 -7.33
N ASN A 355 8.52 -5.57 -7.28
CA ASN A 355 7.71 -5.51 -8.49
C ASN A 355 8.08 -4.25 -9.27
N PRO A 356 8.31 -4.32 -10.59
CA PRO A 356 8.51 -3.11 -11.39
C PRO A 356 7.24 -2.24 -11.36
N PRO A 357 7.37 -0.90 -11.41
CA PRO A 357 6.24 0.01 -11.60
C PRO A 357 5.31 -0.44 -12.72
N SER A 358 4.00 -0.39 -12.47
CA SER A 358 3.01 -0.74 -13.49
C SER A 358 3.01 0.34 -14.58
N PRO A 359 2.97 -0.01 -15.88
CA PRO A 359 2.90 0.99 -16.94
C PRO A 359 1.56 1.76 -16.90
N PRO A 360 1.55 3.03 -17.37
CA PRO A 360 0.31 3.78 -17.52
C PRO A 360 -0.72 3.02 -18.38
N PRO A 361 -1.98 2.90 -17.92
CA PRO A 361 -3.06 2.34 -18.73
C PRO A 361 -3.23 3.07 -20.07
N TYR A 362 -3.20 2.32 -21.18
CA TYR A 362 -3.50 2.86 -22.50
C TYR A 362 -5.02 2.93 -22.70
N ILE A 363 -5.59 4.12 -22.57
CA ILE A 363 -7.03 4.39 -22.66
C ILE A 363 -7.28 5.39 -23.80
N GLU A 364 -7.87 4.92 -24.89
CA GLU A 364 -8.18 5.74 -26.08
C GLU A 364 -9.62 5.55 -26.60
N ASN A 365 -10.11 6.59 -27.29
CA ASN A 365 -11.39 6.61 -28.01
C ASN A 365 -12.59 6.23 -27.11
N VAL A 366 -12.63 6.72 -25.86
CA VAL A 366 -13.71 6.42 -24.90
C VAL A 366 -14.87 7.40 -25.08
N ASP A 367 -16.03 6.89 -25.47
CA ASP A 367 -17.27 7.66 -25.63
C ASP A 367 -17.94 7.88 -24.26
N TYR A 368 -17.38 8.79 -23.47
CA TYR A 368 -17.86 9.10 -22.11
C TYR A 368 -19.34 9.50 -22.09
N GLY A 369 -20.08 8.93 -21.13
CA GLY A 369 -21.53 9.14 -20.98
C GLY A 369 -22.42 8.41 -21.98
N VAL A 370 -21.88 7.68 -22.96
CA VAL A 370 -22.68 6.90 -23.91
C VAL A 370 -23.05 5.54 -23.30
N ASN A 371 -24.35 5.23 -23.29
CA ASN A 371 -24.86 3.95 -22.79
C ASN A 371 -24.43 2.79 -23.69
N ILE A 372 -23.80 1.76 -23.12
CA ILE A 372 -23.38 0.55 -23.84
C ILE A 372 -24.48 -0.51 -23.97
N ILE A 373 -25.58 -0.35 -23.24
CA ILE A 373 -26.73 -1.28 -23.25
C ILE A 373 -27.54 -1.07 -24.54
N THR A 374 -27.71 -2.12 -25.33
CA THR A 374 -28.46 -2.06 -26.59
C THR A 374 -29.97 -2.08 -26.33
N ASN A 375 -30.77 -1.34 -27.12
CA ASN A 375 -32.24 -1.26 -26.95
C ASN A 375 -32.64 -0.99 -25.47
N SER A 376 -31.93 -0.07 -24.80
CA SER A 376 -32.16 0.27 -23.39
C SER A 376 -33.48 0.99 -23.12
N ASP A 377 -34.09 1.56 -24.16
CA ASP A 377 -35.41 2.20 -24.13
C ASP A 377 -36.55 1.28 -24.61
N LEU A 378 -36.24 0.05 -25.02
CA LEU A 378 -37.18 -1.03 -25.31
C LEU A 378 -38.23 -0.66 -26.38
N ARG A 379 -37.87 0.18 -27.37
CA ARG A 379 -38.73 0.47 -28.52
C ARG A 379 -38.85 -0.74 -29.46
N GLU A 380 -37.83 -1.61 -29.50
CA GLU A 380 -37.82 -2.84 -30.29
C GLU A 380 -38.25 -4.08 -29.47
N GLY A 381 -39.09 -3.87 -28.45
CA GLY A 381 -39.45 -4.93 -27.51
C GLY A 381 -38.23 -5.39 -26.70
N THR A 382 -38.05 -6.70 -26.55
CA THR A 382 -36.87 -7.31 -25.89
C THR A 382 -35.70 -7.60 -26.86
N ASN A 383 -35.64 -6.98 -28.04
CA ASN A 383 -34.50 -7.17 -28.95
C ASN A 383 -33.15 -6.87 -28.24
N GLY A 384 -32.10 -7.64 -28.54
CA GLY A 384 -30.81 -7.61 -27.84
C GLY A 384 -30.78 -8.26 -26.44
N TRP A 385 -31.92 -8.39 -25.76
CA TRP A 385 -32.03 -9.02 -24.43
C TRP A 385 -32.32 -10.52 -24.53
N PHE A 386 -31.78 -11.29 -23.59
CA PHE A 386 -32.13 -12.70 -23.41
C PHE A 386 -32.37 -13.05 -21.93
N PRO A 387 -33.23 -14.04 -21.62
CA PRO A 387 -33.36 -14.58 -20.27
C PRO A 387 -32.10 -15.37 -19.89
N LEU A 388 -31.53 -15.06 -18.72
CA LEU A 388 -30.54 -15.91 -18.09
C LEU A 388 -31.27 -17.03 -17.32
N GLY A 389 -31.24 -18.25 -17.88
CA GLY A 389 -32.01 -19.38 -17.37
C GLY A 389 -33.46 -19.40 -17.88
N ASN A 390 -34.32 -20.14 -17.19
CA ASN A 390 -35.67 -20.47 -17.69
C ASN A 390 -36.75 -19.43 -17.33
N CYS A 391 -36.37 -18.20 -16.97
CA CYS A 391 -37.31 -17.10 -16.77
C CYS A 391 -37.86 -16.57 -18.10
N ALA A 392 -39.03 -15.93 -18.07
CA ALA A 392 -39.61 -15.25 -19.23
C ALA A 392 -39.42 -13.73 -19.12
N LEU A 393 -39.08 -13.08 -20.24
CA LEU A 393 -39.00 -11.63 -20.36
C LEU A 393 -40.15 -11.11 -21.24
N GLY A 394 -40.82 -10.05 -20.80
CA GLY A 394 -41.73 -9.25 -21.62
C GLY A 394 -41.43 -7.76 -21.47
N VAL A 395 -42.07 -6.91 -22.29
CA VAL A 395 -42.05 -5.45 -22.09
C VAL A 395 -43.36 -5.01 -21.45
N THR A 396 -43.24 -4.14 -20.45
CA THR A 396 -44.35 -3.45 -19.78
C THR A 396 -44.25 -1.93 -19.99
N THR A 397 -45.34 -1.21 -19.78
CA THR A 397 -45.43 0.26 -19.87
C THR A 397 -45.72 0.87 -18.50
N GLY A 398 -45.48 2.18 -18.36
CA GLY A 398 -45.66 2.90 -17.08
C GLY A 398 -44.44 2.82 -16.16
N SER A 399 -43.24 2.67 -16.72
CA SER A 399 -41.99 2.93 -16.00
C SER A 399 -41.66 4.44 -15.94
N PRO A 400 -40.66 4.88 -15.16
CA PRO A 400 -40.31 6.29 -15.07
C PRO A 400 -39.83 6.87 -16.40
N HIS A 401 -40.29 8.08 -16.74
CA HIS A 401 -39.83 8.85 -17.90
C HIS A 401 -38.54 9.65 -17.65
N VAL A 402 -37.90 9.47 -16.50
CA VAL A 402 -36.66 10.18 -16.08
C VAL A 402 -35.57 9.18 -15.74
N LEU A 403 -34.30 9.51 -16.00
CA LEU A 403 -33.19 8.70 -15.51
C LEU A 403 -33.20 8.61 -13.96
N PRO A 404 -32.64 7.52 -13.39
CA PRO A 404 -32.37 7.47 -11.96
C PRO A 404 -31.43 8.63 -11.54
N PRO A 405 -31.58 9.17 -10.31
CA PRO A 405 -30.82 10.31 -9.83
C PRO A 405 -29.32 10.27 -10.15
N THR A 406 -28.61 9.20 -9.79
CA THR A 406 -27.14 9.14 -9.95
C THR A 406 -26.69 9.15 -11.41
N ALA A 407 -27.48 8.60 -12.34
CA ALA A 407 -27.20 8.70 -13.78
C ALA A 407 -27.46 10.10 -14.31
N ARG A 408 -28.58 10.72 -13.94
CA ARG A 408 -28.89 12.12 -14.28
C ARG A 408 -27.82 13.07 -13.76
N ASP A 409 -27.34 12.88 -12.55
CA ASP A 409 -26.39 13.79 -11.91
C ASP A 409 -24.99 13.70 -12.58
N THR A 410 -24.72 12.61 -13.33
CA THR A 410 -23.49 12.43 -14.13
C THR A 410 -23.65 12.88 -15.58
N LEU A 411 -24.77 12.53 -16.22
CA LEU A 411 -25.05 12.82 -17.63
C LEU A 411 -25.63 14.22 -17.87
N GLY A 412 -26.24 14.81 -16.85
CA GLY A 412 -26.89 16.12 -16.93
C GLY A 412 -28.23 16.10 -17.68
N PRO A 413 -28.51 17.13 -18.50
CA PRO A 413 -29.70 17.18 -19.35
C PRO A 413 -29.76 16.01 -20.34
N HIS A 414 -30.86 15.27 -20.34
CA HIS A 414 -31.06 14.05 -21.13
C HIS A 414 -32.46 14.02 -21.76
N GLU A 415 -32.65 13.21 -22.80
CA GLU A 415 -34.00 12.95 -23.34
C GLU A 415 -34.83 12.11 -22.36
N PRO A 416 -36.16 12.34 -22.27
CA PRO A 416 -37.03 11.50 -21.45
C PRO A 416 -36.99 10.02 -21.85
N LEU A 417 -37.00 9.14 -20.86
CA LEU A 417 -37.11 7.69 -21.10
C LEU A 417 -38.45 7.34 -21.74
N SER A 418 -38.51 6.21 -22.43
CA SER A 418 -39.69 5.72 -23.17
C SER A 418 -40.92 5.41 -22.29
N GLY A 419 -40.74 5.23 -20.98
CA GLY A 419 -41.78 4.69 -20.10
C GLY A 419 -42.01 3.18 -20.26
N HIS A 420 -41.11 2.47 -20.96
CA HIS A 420 -41.07 1.01 -21.06
C HIS A 420 -40.16 0.39 -19.99
N GLY A 421 -40.40 -0.88 -19.65
CA GLY A 421 -39.50 -1.68 -18.80
C GLY A 421 -39.57 -3.17 -19.16
N ILE A 422 -38.52 -3.93 -18.84
CA ILE A 422 -38.52 -5.40 -18.96
C ILE A 422 -39.18 -5.97 -17.71
N HIS A 423 -40.20 -6.81 -17.88
CA HIS A 423 -40.79 -7.61 -16.80
C HIS A 423 -40.22 -9.03 -16.85
N ALA A 424 -39.47 -9.41 -15.82
CA ALA A 424 -38.85 -10.73 -15.67
C ALA A 424 -39.71 -11.63 -14.75
N THR A 425 -40.27 -12.69 -15.32
CA THR A 425 -41.25 -13.60 -14.68
C THR A 425 -40.78 -15.06 -14.70
N ASN A 426 -41.50 -15.96 -14.02
CA ASN A 426 -41.19 -17.40 -13.95
C ASN A 426 -39.76 -17.73 -13.47
N ARG A 427 -39.17 -16.85 -12.64
CA ARG A 427 -37.82 -16.99 -12.09
C ARG A 427 -37.80 -18.06 -10.98
N THR A 428 -37.10 -19.17 -11.19
CA THR A 428 -37.04 -20.27 -10.20
C THR A 428 -35.74 -20.29 -9.38
N GLN A 429 -34.76 -19.43 -9.70
CA GLN A 429 -33.52 -19.24 -8.93
C GLN A 429 -33.13 -17.75 -8.92
N THR A 430 -32.37 -17.31 -7.92
CA THR A 430 -32.03 -15.89 -7.69
C THR A 430 -31.25 -15.24 -8.83
N TRP A 431 -30.34 -15.98 -9.46
CA TRP A 431 -29.50 -15.50 -10.58
C TRP A 431 -30.27 -15.33 -11.90
N MET A 432 -31.52 -15.78 -12.00
CA MET A 432 -32.32 -15.66 -13.22
C MET A 432 -32.83 -14.23 -13.42
N GLY A 433 -32.82 -13.74 -14.66
CA GLY A 433 -33.28 -12.40 -15.03
C GLY A 433 -32.89 -11.99 -16.45
N PRO A 434 -33.03 -10.70 -16.81
CA PRO A 434 -32.63 -10.18 -18.12
C PRO A 434 -31.12 -10.02 -18.21
N ALA A 435 -30.55 -10.33 -19.38
CA ALA A 435 -29.12 -10.26 -19.65
C ALA A 435 -28.79 -9.73 -21.06
N GLN A 436 -27.59 -9.17 -21.22
CA GLN A 436 -26.95 -8.84 -22.49
C GLN A 436 -25.48 -9.27 -22.53
N MET A 437 -24.98 -9.50 -23.73
CA MET A 437 -23.54 -9.62 -24.00
C MET A 437 -22.97 -8.22 -24.27
N ILE A 438 -21.92 -7.84 -23.54
CA ILE A 438 -21.29 -6.51 -23.65
C ILE A 438 -19.77 -6.59 -23.88
N THR A 439 -19.25 -7.78 -24.23
CA THR A 439 -17.81 -8.06 -24.42
C THR A 439 -17.12 -7.08 -25.38
N ASP A 440 -17.79 -6.63 -26.45
CA ASP A 440 -17.25 -5.71 -27.44
C ASP A 440 -17.41 -4.22 -27.06
N LYS A 441 -18.00 -3.93 -25.89
CA LYS A 441 -18.27 -2.56 -25.40
C LYS A 441 -17.40 -2.15 -24.21
N ILE A 442 -16.80 -3.12 -23.51
CA ILE A 442 -15.96 -2.87 -22.34
C ILE A 442 -14.51 -2.59 -22.76
N LYS A 443 -13.91 -1.60 -22.11
CA LYS A 443 -12.49 -1.24 -22.25
C LYS A 443 -11.77 -1.45 -20.93
N LEU A 444 -10.54 -1.97 -21.01
CA LEU A 444 -9.69 -2.16 -19.82
C LEU A 444 -9.38 -0.82 -19.14
N PHE A 445 -9.29 -0.85 -17.82
CA PHE A 445 -8.95 0.28 -16.94
C PHE A 445 -9.91 1.49 -17.00
N VAL A 446 -11.03 1.38 -17.72
CA VAL A 446 -12.09 2.39 -17.72
C VAL A 446 -13.14 2.05 -16.66
N THR A 447 -13.40 2.99 -15.75
CA THR A 447 -14.50 2.89 -14.78
C THR A 447 -15.83 3.14 -15.49
N TYR A 448 -16.79 2.24 -15.30
CA TYR A 448 -18.16 2.35 -15.78
C TYR A 448 -19.11 2.60 -14.62
N GLN A 449 -20.01 3.55 -14.77
CA GLN A 449 -21.18 3.70 -13.90
C GLN A 449 -22.30 2.76 -14.36
N VAL A 450 -23.05 2.25 -13.40
CA VAL A 450 -24.25 1.44 -13.58
C VAL A 450 -25.42 2.17 -12.93
N SER A 451 -26.58 2.20 -13.60
CA SER A 451 -27.78 2.80 -13.02
C SER A 451 -29.06 2.23 -13.66
N ALA A 452 -30.07 1.90 -12.86
CA ALA A 452 -31.36 1.44 -13.37
C ALA A 452 -32.51 1.72 -12.38
N TRP A 453 -33.73 1.77 -12.89
CA TRP A 453 -34.95 1.67 -12.07
C TRP A 453 -35.38 0.21 -11.94
N VAL A 454 -35.68 -0.22 -10.71
CA VAL A 454 -36.22 -1.56 -10.40
C VAL A 454 -37.53 -1.46 -9.60
N ARG A 455 -38.48 -2.36 -9.84
CA ARG A 455 -39.74 -2.48 -9.08
C ARG A 455 -40.14 -3.95 -8.93
N LEU A 456 -40.57 -4.38 -7.75
CA LEU A 456 -41.07 -5.75 -7.55
C LEU A 456 -42.48 -5.94 -8.14
N GLY A 457 -42.81 -7.17 -8.54
CA GLY A 457 -44.18 -7.53 -8.90
C GLY A 457 -45.11 -7.59 -7.67
N HIS A 458 -46.39 -7.30 -7.88
CA HIS A 458 -47.41 -7.35 -6.83
C HIS A 458 -47.46 -8.70 -6.11
N GLY A 459 -47.69 -8.67 -4.79
CA GLY A 459 -47.73 -9.86 -3.93
C GLY A 459 -46.37 -10.28 -3.35
N SER A 460 -45.30 -9.57 -3.69
CA SER A 460 -44.05 -9.62 -2.92
C SER A 460 -44.27 -9.10 -1.49
N SER A 461 -43.60 -9.71 -0.51
CA SER A 461 -43.61 -9.28 0.89
C SER A 461 -42.23 -9.50 1.51
N GLY A 462 -41.88 -8.66 2.50
CA GLY A 462 -40.53 -8.58 3.05
C GLY A 462 -39.52 -7.90 2.10
N SER A 463 -38.28 -7.77 2.55
CA SER A 463 -37.18 -7.19 1.77
C SER A 463 -36.60 -8.17 0.75
N HIS A 464 -36.22 -7.64 -0.42
CA HIS A 464 -35.56 -8.39 -1.48
C HIS A 464 -34.44 -7.59 -2.14
N ASN A 465 -33.23 -8.13 -2.13
CA ASN A 465 -32.11 -7.55 -2.87
C ASN A 465 -32.29 -7.77 -4.38
N VAL A 466 -32.02 -6.73 -5.18
CA VAL A 466 -31.86 -6.81 -6.63
C VAL A 466 -30.53 -6.15 -7.02
N ASN A 467 -29.78 -6.82 -7.89
CA ASN A 467 -28.34 -6.58 -8.11
C ASN A 467 -28.02 -6.68 -9.61
N VAL A 468 -27.35 -5.68 -10.16
CA VAL A 468 -26.67 -5.79 -11.46
C VAL A 468 -25.38 -6.58 -11.26
N ALA A 469 -25.19 -7.66 -12.02
CA ALA A 469 -24.02 -8.51 -11.97
C ALA A 469 -23.34 -8.56 -13.34
N LEU A 470 -22.01 -8.66 -13.33
CA LEU A 470 -21.23 -8.98 -14.51
C LEU A 470 -20.60 -10.37 -14.34
N GLY A 471 -20.78 -11.20 -15.37
CA GLY A 471 -20.07 -12.47 -15.53
C GLY A 471 -18.89 -12.27 -16.48
N VAL A 472 -17.69 -12.19 -15.91
CA VAL A 472 -16.41 -11.96 -16.62
C VAL A 472 -15.63 -13.27 -16.63
N ASP A 473 -15.63 -13.99 -17.75
CA ASP A 473 -15.08 -15.36 -17.86
C ASP A 473 -15.54 -16.31 -16.73
N SER A 474 -16.83 -16.22 -16.39
CA SER A 474 -17.51 -16.91 -15.28
C SER A 474 -17.07 -16.52 -13.85
N GLN A 475 -16.21 -15.51 -13.68
CA GLN A 475 -16.07 -14.79 -12.41
C GLN A 475 -17.20 -13.78 -12.25
N TRP A 476 -17.64 -13.56 -11.01
CA TRP A 476 -18.67 -12.58 -10.67
C TRP A 476 -18.03 -11.24 -10.29
N VAL A 477 -18.55 -10.16 -10.86
CA VAL A 477 -18.21 -8.78 -10.50
C VAL A 477 -19.52 -8.04 -10.17
N ASN A 478 -19.51 -7.29 -9.06
CA ASN A 478 -20.62 -6.45 -8.65
C ASN A 478 -20.77 -5.28 -9.64
N GLY A 479 -22.00 -4.96 -10.03
CA GLY A 479 -22.32 -3.75 -10.78
C GLY A 479 -23.10 -2.71 -9.97
N GLY A 480 -23.51 -3.02 -8.74
CA GLY A 480 -24.42 -2.20 -7.93
C GLY A 480 -25.70 -2.95 -7.56
N GLN A 481 -26.23 -2.67 -6.37
CA GLN A 481 -27.38 -3.38 -5.82
C GLN A 481 -28.25 -2.48 -4.93
N VAL A 482 -29.52 -2.87 -4.77
CA VAL A 482 -30.48 -2.19 -3.90
C VAL A 482 -31.36 -3.21 -3.18
N GLU A 483 -31.73 -2.91 -1.94
CA GLU A 483 -32.78 -3.64 -1.22
C GLU A 483 -34.14 -3.00 -1.56
N VAL A 484 -35.12 -3.83 -1.97
CA VAL A 484 -36.47 -3.39 -2.30
C VAL A 484 -37.46 -4.02 -1.33
N ASN A 485 -38.23 -3.20 -0.62
CA ASN A 485 -39.14 -3.62 0.46
C ASN A 485 -40.62 -3.25 0.22
N ASP A 486 -40.92 -2.47 -0.83
CA ASP A 486 -42.28 -2.14 -1.26
C ASP A 486 -42.43 -2.17 -2.80
N ASP A 487 -43.61 -1.79 -3.31
CA ASP A 487 -43.93 -1.85 -4.74
C ASP A 487 -43.62 -0.56 -5.53
N ARG A 488 -42.78 0.35 -5.02
CA ARG A 488 -42.33 1.55 -5.75
C ARG A 488 -41.12 1.25 -6.65
N TRP A 489 -40.83 2.19 -7.56
CA TRP A 489 -39.57 2.18 -8.32
C TRP A 489 -38.40 2.66 -7.43
N HIS A 490 -37.38 1.82 -7.32
CA HIS A 490 -36.14 2.05 -6.57
C HIS A 490 -34.96 2.20 -7.55
N GLU A 491 -33.96 2.99 -7.19
CA GLU A 491 -32.73 3.12 -7.97
C GLU A 491 -31.76 1.99 -7.60
N ILE A 492 -31.30 1.21 -8.58
CA ILE A 492 -30.01 0.53 -8.50
C ILE A 492 -28.97 1.53 -8.99
N SER A 493 -27.92 1.74 -8.20
CA SER A 493 -26.72 2.48 -8.60
C SER A 493 -25.49 1.66 -8.24
N GLY A 494 -24.35 1.96 -8.88
CA GLY A 494 -23.08 1.32 -8.61
C GLY A 494 -22.07 1.54 -9.72
N SER A 495 -20.97 0.80 -9.67
CA SER A 495 -19.84 0.96 -10.58
C SER A 495 -19.02 -0.32 -10.71
N PHE A 496 -18.24 -0.41 -11.79
CA PHE A 496 -17.22 -1.45 -11.94
C PHE A 496 -16.09 -0.98 -12.87
N ARG A 497 -14.96 -1.68 -12.83
CA ARG A 497 -13.85 -1.56 -13.78
C ARG A 497 -13.25 -2.94 -14.03
N ILE A 498 -12.76 -3.18 -15.24
CA ILE A 498 -12.07 -4.42 -15.60
C ILE A 498 -10.59 -4.12 -15.87
N GLU A 499 -9.69 -4.72 -15.10
CA GLU A 499 -8.24 -4.43 -15.11
C GLU A 499 -7.37 -5.57 -15.67
N LYS A 500 -8.01 -6.67 -16.10
CA LYS A 500 -7.35 -7.87 -16.66
C LYS A 500 -8.02 -8.25 -17.97
N GLU A 501 -7.25 -8.81 -18.91
CA GLU A 501 -7.79 -9.32 -20.17
C GLU A 501 -8.92 -10.33 -19.92
N PHE A 502 -9.93 -10.29 -20.78
CA PHE A 502 -11.15 -11.11 -20.68
C PHE A 502 -11.54 -11.67 -22.05
N GLY A 503 -12.06 -12.90 -22.07
CA GLY A 503 -12.63 -13.53 -23.26
C GLY A 503 -14.12 -13.21 -23.45
N LYS A 504 -14.89 -13.06 -22.35
CA LYS A 504 -16.33 -12.87 -22.38
C LYS A 504 -16.85 -12.07 -21.18
N ILE A 505 -17.64 -11.02 -21.46
CA ILE A 505 -18.41 -10.28 -20.44
C ILE A 505 -19.90 -10.28 -20.78
N MET A 506 -20.68 -10.83 -19.86
CA MET A 506 -22.15 -10.73 -19.85
C MET A 506 -22.57 -9.84 -18.67
N VAL A 507 -23.53 -8.93 -18.89
CA VAL A 507 -24.24 -8.25 -17.80
C VAL A 507 -25.63 -8.83 -17.63
N TYR A 508 -26.08 -8.99 -16.39
CA TYR A 508 -27.40 -9.52 -16.06
C TYR A 508 -27.93 -8.92 -14.75
N VAL A 509 -29.25 -8.86 -14.60
CA VAL A 509 -29.88 -8.43 -13.34
C VAL A 509 -30.43 -9.64 -12.61
N GLN A 510 -29.98 -9.81 -11.36
CA GLN A 510 -30.32 -10.92 -10.47
C GLN A 510 -30.94 -10.43 -9.15
N GLY A 511 -31.56 -11.33 -8.40
CA GLY A 511 -32.58 -10.94 -7.42
C GLY A 511 -33.90 -10.57 -8.11
N PRO A 512 -35.04 -10.45 -7.40
CA PRO A 512 -35.31 -10.80 -6.00
C PRO A 512 -35.28 -12.32 -5.76
N ALA A 513 -35.79 -12.78 -4.61
CA ALA A 513 -35.93 -14.20 -4.27
C ALA A 513 -36.69 -15.03 -5.35
N PRO A 514 -36.53 -16.37 -5.37
CA PRO A 514 -37.22 -17.25 -6.31
C PRO A 514 -38.75 -17.12 -6.24
N GLY A 515 -39.42 -17.27 -7.38
CA GLY A 515 -40.87 -17.08 -7.54
C GLY A 515 -41.30 -15.62 -7.74
N ILE A 516 -40.50 -14.64 -7.27
CA ILE A 516 -40.85 -13.22 -7.36
C ILE A 516 -40.41 -12.64 -8.71
N SER A 517 -41.35 -11.97 -9.38
CA SER A 517 -41.09 -11.22 -10.61
C SER A 517 -40.64 -9.79 -10.31
N PHE A 518 -39.90 -9.18 -11.24
CA PHE A 518 -39.49 -7.78 -11.13
C PHE A 518 -39.51 -7.07 -12.48
N MET A 519 -39.61 -5.76 -12.44
CA MET A 519 -39.54 -4.86 -13.59
C MET A 519 -38.25 -4.06 -13.54
N LEU A 520 -37.61 -3.87 -14.69
CA LEU A 520 -36.35 -3.14 -14.89
C LEU A 520 -36.54 -2.08 -15.97
N ALA A 521 -36.17 -0.83 -15.71
CA ALA A 521 -36.35 0.27 -16.66
C ALA A 521 -35.18 1.26 -16.64
N GLY A 522 -35.00 1.99 -17.74
CA GLY A 522 -34.01 3.07 -17.84
C GLY A 522 -32.55 2.62 -17.67
N PHE A 523 -32.25 1.34 -17.87
CA PHE A 523 -30.96 0.74 -17.53
C PHE A 523 -29.81 1.34 -18.37
N GLN A 524 -28.92 2.06 -17.68
CA GLN A 524 -27.70 2.65 -18.20
C GLN A 524 -26.47 1.90 -17.69
N ILE A 525 -25.50 1.67 -18.58
CA ILE A 525 -24.10 1.46 -18.21
C ILE A 525 -23.25 2.33 -19.13
N PHE A 526 -22.39 3.20 -18.58
CA PHE A 526 -21.57 4.13 -19.39
C PHE A 526 -20.23 4.43 -18.73
N PRO A 527 -19.16 4.69 -19.52
CA PRO A 527 -17.87 5.10 -18.99
C PRO A 527 -17.91 6.56 -18.50
N VAL A 528 -17.23 6.86 -17.38
CA VAL A 528 -17.32 8.17 -16.70
C VAL A 528 -16.11 9.09 -16.94
N ASP A 529 -16.35 10.36 -17.28
CA ASP A 529 -15.28 11.37 -17.41
C ASP A 529 -14.99 12.07 -16.08
N ARG A 530 -14.04 11.51 -15.33
CA ARG A 530 -13.53 12.15 -14.10
C ARG A 530 -12.91 13.54 -14.34
N LYS A 531 -12.34 13.83 -15.51
CA LYS A 531 -11.72 15.15 -15.81
C LYS A 531 -12.78 16.23 -15.98
N ALA A 532 -13.91 15.92 -16.62
CA ALA A 532 -15.09 16.80 -16.62
C ALA A 532 -15.60 17.05 -15.20
N ARG A 533 -15.69 16.01 -14.36
CA ARG A 533 -16.11 16.13 -12.96
C ARG A 533 -15.13 16.99 -12.13
N PHE A 534 -13.82 16.80 -12.26
CA PHE A 534 -12.81 17.62 -11.56
C PHE A 534 -12.90 19.10 -11.92
N LYS A 535 -13.26 19.44 -13.17
CA LYS A 535 -13.50 20.83 -13.58
C LYS A 535 -14.68 21.46 -12.83
N GLN A 536 -15.75 20.70 -12.55
CA GLN A 536 -16.87 21.14 -11.71
C GLN A 536 -16.42 21.30 -10.25
N LEU A 537 -15.77 20.26 -9.69
CA LEU A 537 -15.34 20.24 -8.30
C LEU A 537 -14.34 21.34 -7.96
N LYS A 538 -13.42 21.69 -8.87
CA LYS A 538 -12.49 22.82 -8.69
C LYS A 538 -13.23 24.16 -8.59
N GLN A 539 -14.30 24.36 -9.37
CA GLN A 539 -15.14 25.56 -9.29
C GLN A 539 -16.03 25.60 -8.04
N GLN A 540 -16.51 24.43 -7.59
CA GLN A 540 -17.29 24.27 -6.36
C GLN A 540 -16.41 24.50 -5.11
N THR A 541 -15.21 23.91 -5.09
CA THR A 541 -14.18 24.09 -4.06
C THR A 541 -13.80 25.56 -3.88
N ASP A 542 -13.60 26.31 -4.97
CA ASP A 542 -13.27 27.73 -4.89
C ASP A 542 -14.39 28.57 -4.22
N LYS A 543 -15.66 28.18 -4.37
CA LYS A 543 -16.80 28.84 -3.70
C LYS A 543 -16.93 28.44 -2.23
N ILE A 544 -16.69 27.17 -1.90
CA ILE A 544 -17.02 26.58 -0.59
C ILE A 544 -15.86 26.64 0.41
N ARG A 545 -14.61 26.51 -0.07
CA ARG A 545 -13.42 26.38 0.79
C ARG A 545 -12.54 27.63 0.82
N LYS A 546 -12.69 28.57 -0.11
CA LYS A 546 -11.98 29.86 -0.07
C LYS A 546 -12.88 30.98 0.42
N GLN A 547 -12.27 31.90 1.15
CA GLN A 547 -12.86 33.17 1.59
C GLN A 547 -12.14 34.33 0.91
N ASP A 548 -12.78 35.49 0.85
CA ASP A 548 -12.13 36.74 0.46
C ASP A 548 -11.30 37.27 1.65
N VAL A 549 -10.05 37.63 1.37
CA VAL A 549 -9.04 38.00 2.37
C VAL A 549 -8.46 39.36 2.00
N THR A 550 -8.47 40.27 2.97
CA THR A 550 -7.90 41.62 2.87
C THR A 550 -6.72 41.75 3.83
N LEU A 551 -5.53 41.92 3.28
CA LEU A 551 -4.35 42.28 4.06
C LEU A 551 -4.28 43.80 4.18
N LYS A 552 -4.15 44.33 5.40
CA LYS A 552 -3.90 45.75 5.68
C LYS A 552 -2.46 45.92 6.18
N PHE A 553 -1.65 46.75 5.53
CA PHE A 553 -0.26 47.00 5.93
C PHE A 553 -0.16 48.25 6.80
N SER A 554 0.76 48.27 7.79
CA SER A 554 0.81 49.34 8.80
C SER A 554 2.21 49.62 9.35
N ASN A 555 2.45 50.90 9.72
CA ASN A 555 3.73 51.54 10.09
C ASN A 555 4.77 51.62 8.93
N LEU A 556 5.71 52.56 8.90
CA LEU A 556 5.87 53.81 9.68
C LEU A 556 6.09 55.03 8.75
N ASP A 557 6.45 54.79 7.48
CA ASP A 557 6.44 55.76 6.38
C ASP A 557 5.31 55.38 5.39
N GLU A 558 4.09 55.87 5.64
CA GLU A 558 2.89 55.52 4.83
C GLU A 558 3.04 55.90 3.35
N SER A 559 3.91 56.86 3.03
CA SER A 559 4.22 57.31 1.67
C SER A 559 5.11 56.35 0.86
N ASN A 560 5.49 55.19 1.39
CA ASN A 560 6.46 54.27 0.77
C ASN A 560 5.99 52.81 0.73
N MET A 561 4.67 52.55 0.70
CA MET A 561 4.11 51.20 0.59
C MET A 561 3.25 50.97 -0.66
N GLN A 562 2.47 51.97 -1.09
CA GLN A 562 1.70 51.95 -2.34
C GLN A 562 2.56 51.49 -3.53
N GLY A 563 2.07 50.55 -4.34
CA GLY A 563 2.77 50.06 -5.52
C GLY A 563 3.95 49.10 -5.27
N LYS A 564 4.27 48.74 -4.01
CA LYS A 564 5.18 47.60 -3.75
C LYS A 564 4.53 46.29 -4.17
N MET A 565 5.33 45.35 -4.68
CA MET A 565 4.84 44.05 -5.11
C MET A 565 4.62 43.14 -3.90
N VAL A 566 3.45 42.50 -3.84
CA VAL A 566 3.07 41.52 -2.83
C VAL A 566 3.04 40.13 -3.47
N ILE A 567 3.63 39.13 -2.81
CA ILE A 567 3.58 37.72 -3.20
C ILE A 567 3.09 36.91 -2.00
N ILE A 568 1.94 36.26 -2.16
CA ILE A 568 1.28 35.42 -1.15
C ILE A 568 1.48 33.95 -1.50
N LYS A 569 1.97 33.17 -0.53
CA LYS A 569 2.15 31.73 -0.65
C LYS A 569 1.53 31.05 0.57
N GLN A 570 0.49 30.23 0.37
CA GLN A 570 0.03 29.35 1.44
C GLN A 570 1.10 28.29 1.70
N ILE A 571 1.55 28.16 2.95
CA ILE A 571 2.56 27.18 3.37
C ILE A 571 1.93 25.97 4.09
N GLN A 572 0.72 26.15 4.63
CA GLN A 572 -0.07 25.08 5.26
C GLN A 572 -1.56 25.34 5.04
N ASN A 573 -2.32 24.30 4.67
CA ASN A 573 -3.79 24.32 4.64
C ASN A 573 -4.33 23.72 5.95
N SER A 574 -5.35 24.35 6.56
CA SER A 574 -5.98 23.89 7.80
C SER A 574 -6.81 22.61 7.62
N PHE A 575 -7.29 22.32 6.41
CA PHE A 575 -8.22 21.23 6.17
C PHE A 575 -7.66 19.88 6.67
N PRO A 576 -8.42 19.12 7.48
CA PRO A 576 -7.98 17.85 8.02
C PRO A 576 -7.68 16.79 6.94
N ILE A 577 -6.40 16.44 6.84
CA ILE A 577 -5.84 15.36 6.03
C ILE A 577 -5.01 14.50 6.98
N GLY A 578 -5.61 13.44 7.51
CA GLY A 578 -4.98 12.52 8.45
C GLY A 578 -4.62 11.18 7.84
N SER A 579 -3.91 10.34 8.61
CA SER A 579 -3.75 8.93 8.27
C SER A 579 -3.72 8.04 9.51
N CYS A 580 -4.02 6.77 9.29
CA CYS A 580 -3.88 5.69 10.26
C CYS A 580 -2.41 5.41 10.55
N ILE A 581 -2.09 5.31 11.85
CA ILE A 581 -0.77 4.95 12.35
C ILE A 581 -0.93 3.84 13.40
N SER A 582 -0.03 2.87 13.35
CA SER A 582 0.14 1.82 14.37
C SER A 582 1.50 1.98 15.06
N ARG A 583 1.66 1.42 16.25
CA ARG A 583 2.84 1.66 17.10
C ARG A 583 4.15 1.24 16.44
N SER A 584 4.15 0.17 15.64
CA SER A 584 5.34 -0.28 14.91
C SER A 584 5.71 0.61 13.71
N ASN A 585 4.84 1.52 13.25
CA ASN A 585 5.16 2.44 12.16
C ASN A 585 6.09 3.58 12.61
N ILE A 586 5.90 4.10 13.83
CA ILE A 586 6.70 5.23 14.33
C ILE A 586 8.15 4.85 14.70
N ASP A 587 8.51 3.56 14.62
CA ASP A 587 9.90 3.09 14.72
C ASP A 587 10.67 3.24 13.37
N ASN A 588 9.99 3.64 12.29
CA ASN A 588 10.58 3.93 10.98
C ASN A 588 10.61 5.45 10.73
N GLU A 589 11.82 6.01 10.67
CA GLU A 589 12.06 7.44 10.52
C GLU A 589 11.54 8.00 9.18
N ASP A 590 11.50 7.18 8.12
CA ASP A 590 11.04 7.61 6.79
C ASP A 590 9.51 7.64 6.73
N PHE A 591 8.85 6.68 7.40
CA PHE A 591 7.40 6.71 7.64
C PHE A 591 7.02 7.97 8.43
N VAL A 592 7.73 8.26 9.53
CA VAL A 592 7.50 9.46 10.35
C VAL A 592 7.75 10.74 9.55
N SER A 593 8.82 10.79 8.75
CA SER A 593 9.13 11.96 7.91
C SER A 593 8.10 12.19 6.82
N PHE A 594 7.54 11.14 6.21
CA PHE A 594 6.43 11.27 5.26
C PHE A 594 5.15 11.70 5.99
N PHE A 595 4.85 11.07 7.13
CA PHE A 595 3.63 11.34 7.91
C PHE A 595 3.54 12.82 8.31
N LEU A 596 4.54 13.33 9.03
CA LEU A 596 4.55 14.70 9.55
C LEU A 596 4.60 15.79 8.46
N LYS A 597 5.05 15.44 7.25
CA LYS A 597 5.11 16.34 6.09
C LYS A 597 3.79 16.38 5.32
N HIS A 598 3.02 15.29 5.34
CA HIS A 598 1.88 15.12 4.45
C HIS A 598 0.51 14.98 5.16
N PHE A 599 0.48 14.73 6.46
CA PHE A 599 -0.75 14.62 7.25
C PHE A 599 -0.73 15.54 8.49
N ASN A 600 -1.89 16.07 8.87
CA ASN A 600 -2.11 16.96 10.02
C ASN A 600 -3.09 16.38 11.06
N TRP A 601 -3.52 15.12 10.90
CA TRP A 601 -4.39 14.36 11.81
C TRP A 601 -3.92 12.90 11.90
N ALA A 602 -4.27 12.22 13.00
CA ALA A 602 -4.00 10.80 13.19
C ALA A 602 -5.27 10.00 13.57
N VAL A 603 -5.25 8.71 13.28
CA VAL A 603 -6.12 7.69 13.89
C VAL A 603 -5.26 6.46 14.22
N PHE A 604 -5.61 5.70 15.27
CA PHE A 604 -4.87 4.50 15.65
C PHE A 604 -5.55 3.26 15.07
N GLY A 605 -4.80 2.41 14.37
CA GLY A 605 -5.38 1.31 13.58
C GLY A 605 -5.96 0.18 14.42
N ASN A 606 -5.29 -0.15 15.53
CA ASN A 606 -5.72 -1.21 16.44
C ASN A 606 -5.62 -0.82 17.93
N GLU A 607 -4.74 0.11 18.27
CA GLU A 607 -4.22 0.32 19.63
C GLU A 607 -5.26 0.81 20.65
N LEU A 608 -6.43 1.26 20.19
CA LEU A 608 -7.59 1.56 21.04
C LEU A 608 -8.69 0.48 21.00
N LYS A 609 -8.75 -0.37 19.97
CA LYS A 609 -9.81 -1.39 19.79
C LYS A 609 -9.85 -2.33 20.99
N TRP A 610 -11.04 -2.83 21.35
CA TRP A 610 -11.22 -3.60 22.59
C TRP A 610 -10.38 -4.90 22.60
N TYR A 611 -10.26 -5.60 21.46
CA TYR A 611 -9.42 -6.78 21.37
C TYR A 611 -7.91 -6.53 21.53
N TRP A 612 -7.43 -5.31 21.24
CA TRP A 612 -6.03 -4.93 21.47
C TRP A 612 -5.80 -4.54 22.94
N THR A 613 -6.71 -3.71 23.45
CA THR A 613 -6.59 -3.10 24.78
C THR A 613 -7.01 -4.02 25.92
N GLU A 614 -7.81 -5.05 25.68
CA GLU A 614 -8.20 -6.10 26.62
C GLU A 614 -8.45 -7.43 25.87
N SER A 615 -7.38 -8.02 25.33
CA SER A 615 -7.44 -9.29 24.56
C SER A 615 -7.92 -10.48 25.41
N GLN A 616 -7.66 -10.43 26.72
CA GLN A 616 -8.15 -11.34 27.74
C GLN A 616 -8.69 -10.51 28.91
N GLN A 617 -9.77 -10.96 29.55
CA GLN A 617 -10.45 -10.22 30.62
C GLN A 617 -9.48 -9.76 31.73
N GLY A 618 -9.44 -8.46 32.00
CA GLY A 618 -8.56 -7.85 33.01
C GLY A 618 -7.07 -7.74 32.63
N ASN A 619 -6.64 -8.23 31.47
CA ASN A 619 -5.27 -8.11 30.98
C ASN A 619 -5.18 -6.93 29.99
N PHE A 620 -4.87 -5.74 30.53
CA PHE A 620 -4.93 -4.49 29.76
C PHE A 620 -3.61 -4.12 29.08
N ASN A 621 -3.67 -3.80 27.79
CA ASN A 621 -2.59 -3.14 27.06
C ASN A 621 -3.01 -1.73 26.63
N TYR A 622 -2.50 -0.72 27.32
CA TYR A 622 -2.66 0.69 26.92
C TYR A 622 -1.36 1.32 26.40
N ARG A 623 -0.21 0.64 26.55
CA ARG A 623 1.12 1.21 26.31
C ARG A 623 1.32 1.70 24.87
N ASP A 624 0.77 0.98 23.90
CA ASP A 624 0.93 1.33 22.49
C ASP A 624 0.14 2.60 22.13
N ALA A 625 -1.07 2.77 22.68
CA ALA A 625 -1.87 3.98 22.51
C ALA A 625 -1.31 5.17 23.33
N ASP A 626 -0.71 4.92 24.50
CA ASP A 626 0.00 5.94 25.28
C ASP A 626 1.22 6.47 24.50
N ASP A 627 2.06 5.58 23.96
CA ASP A 627 3.23 5.92 23.12
C ASP A 627 2.82 6.71 21.86
N LEU A 628 1.76 6.27 21.15
CA LEU A 628 1.24 6.96 19.97
C LEU A 628 0.64 8.33 20.31
N LEU A 629 -0.08 8.45 21.44
CA LEU A 629 -0.52 9.76 21.94
C LEU A 629 0.68 10.66 22.25
N GLU A 630 1.74 10.15 22.88
CA GLU A 630 2.95 10.95 23.14
C GLU A 630 3.60 11.41 21.83
N PHE A 631 3.68 10.56 20.81
CA PHE A 631 4.13 10.94 19.46
C PHE A 631 3.27 12.06 18.84
N CYS A 632 1.95 11.90 18.83
CA CYS A 632 1.03 12.90 18.28
C CYS A 632 1.09 14.23 19.03
N ASN A 633 1.07 14.21 20.38
CA ASN A 633 1.15 15.41 21.21
C ASN A 633 2.47 16.18 20.99
N ARG A 634 3.62 15.49 20.89
CA ARG A 634 4.93 16.12 20.60
C ARG A 634 4.97 16.84 19.25
N ASN A 635 4.14 16.42 18.30
CA ASN A 635 4.06 16.98 16.95
C ASN A 635 2.80 17.85 16.73
N ASN A 636 2.03 18.15 17.78
CA ASN A 636 0.76 18.89 17.74
C ASN A 636 -0.32 18.27 16.81
N ILE A 637 -0.28 16.95 16.60
CA ILE A 637 -1.23 16.24 15.74
C ILE A 637 -2.49 15.87 16.53
N PRO A 638 -3.69 16.41 16.20
CA PRO A 638 -4.96 15.93 16.75
C PRO A 638 -5.27 14.49 16.31
N VAL A 639 -5.97 13.75 17.17
CA VAL A 639 -6.18 12.30 17.01
C VAL A 639 -7.66 11.92 17.11
N ARG A 640 -8.11 11.01 16.22
CA ARG A 640 -9.39 10.30 16.32
C ARG A 640 -9.23 9.01 17.13
N GLY A 641 -10.11 8.79 18.10
CA GLY A 641 -10.14 7.62 18.96
C GLY A 641 -10.96 6.49 18.34
N HIS A 642 -10.31 5.60 17.59
CA HIS A 642 -10.94 4.48 16.90
C HIS A 642 -10.58 3.13 17.55
N CYS A 643 -11.49 2.40 18.19
CA CYS A 643 -12.89 2.69 18.48
C CYS A 643 -13.23 2.21 19.90
N ILE A 644 -14.30 2.73 20.51
CA ILE A 644 -14.72 2.29 21.85
C ILE A 644 -15.30 0.87 21.77
N PHE A 645 -16.21 0.64 20.82
CA PHE A 645 -16.83 -0.65 20.49
C PHE A 645 -16.90 -0.88 18.98
N TRP A 646 -17.13 -2.14 18.58
CA TRP A 646 -17.32 -2.59 17.19
C TRP A 646 -18.38 -3.71 17.20
N GLU A 647 -19.46 -3.59 16.44
CA GLU A 647 -20.64 -4.48 16.50
C GLU A 647 -20.50 -5.81 15.76
N VAL A 648 -19.57 -5.91 14.82
CA VAL A 648 -19.40 -7.11 13.98
C VAL A 648 -18.84 -8.23 14.83
N GLU A 649 -19.64 -9.30 15.01
CA GLU A 649 -19.37 -10.31 16.04
C GLU A 649 -17.98 -10.95 15.92
N ASP A 650 -17.46 -11.21 14.72
CA ASP A 650 -16.13 -11.80 14.52
C ASP A 650 -14.99 -10.97 15.16
N THR A 651 -15.18 -9.66 15.31
CA THR A 651 -14.20 -8.74 15.91
C THR A 651 -14.22 -8.73 17.44
N VAL A 652 -15.27 -9.27 18.05
CA VAL A 652 -15.47 -9.32 19.50
C VAL A 652 -14.70 -10.50 20.12
N GLN A 653 -13.98 -10.24 21.21
CA GLN A 653 -13.14 -11.25 21.88
C GLN A 653 -13.96 -12.45 22.38
N ASN A 654 -13.39 -13.65 22.30
CA ASN A 654 -14.03 -14.88 22.78
C ASN A 654 -14.45 -14.83 24.26
N TRP A 655 -13.72 -14.08 25.11
CA TRP A 655 -14.12 -13.92 26.51
C TRP A 655 -15.39 -13.06 26.66
N VAL A 656 -15.55 -12.00 25.85
CA VAL A 656 -16.74 -11.13 25.80
C VAL A 656 -17.95 -11.90 25.21
N LYS A 657 -17.72 -12.68 24.15
CA LYS A 657 -18.73 -13.59 23.57
C LYS A 657 -19.34 -14.52 24.62
N ASN A 658 -18.50 -15.14 25.46
CA ASN A 658 -18.92 -16.12 26.45
C ASN A 658 -19.57 -15.54 27.74
N LEU A 659 -19.66 -14.22 27.90
CA LEU A 659 -20.31 -13.59 29.06
C LEU A 659 -21.83 -13.84 29.08
N SER A 660 -22.44 -13.84 30.28
CA SER A 660 -23.89 -13.75 30.42
C SER A 660 -24.41 -12.33 30.09
N LYS A 661 -25.73 -12.13 29.99
CA LYS A 661 -26.31 -10.80 29.72
C LYS A 661 -25.94 -9.76 30.79
N SER A 662 -25.92 -10.15 32.07
CA SER A 662 -25.52 -9.25 33.16
C SER A 662 -24.02 -8.93 33.13
N ASP A 663 -23.19 -9.94 32.87
CA ASP A 663 -21.74 -9.78 32.90
C ASP A 663 -21.26 -8.99 31.68
N LEU A 664 -21.92 -9.16 30.52
CA LEU A 664 -21.69 -8.35 29.31
C LEU A 664 -22.08 -6.87 29.53
N ALA A 665 -23.19 -6.60 30.22
CA ALA A 665 -23.56 -5.22 30.56
C ALA A 665 -22.54 -4.57 31.51
N ILE A 666 -22.02 -5.34 32.49
CA ILE A 666 -20.94 -4.90 33.38
C ILE A 666 -19.65 -4.66 32.58
N ALA A 667 -19.27 -5.57 31.68
CA ALA A 667 -18.07 -5.43 30.84
C ALA A 667 -18.14 -4.20 29.91
N VAL A 668 -19.29 -3.94 29.27
CA VAL A 668 -19.52 -2.75 28.44
C VAL A 668 -19.42 -1.45 29.28
N ASN A 669 -20.00 -1.42 30.49
CA ASN A 669 -19.85 -0.28 31.38
C ASN A 669 -18.39 -0.09 31.86
N ASN A 670 -17.68 -1.18 32.18
CA ASN A 670 -16.27 -1.14 32.58
C ASN A 670 -15.38 -0.68 31.42
N ARG A 671 -15.69 -1.08 30.19
CA ARG A 671 -15.01 -0.62 28.96
C ARG A 671 -15.18 0.90 28.76
N LEU A 672 -16.40 1.41 28.83
CA LEU A 672 -16.69 2.85 28.77
C LEU A 672 -15.94 3.63 29.87
N THR A 673 -16.11 3.22 31.12
CA THR A 673 -15.55 3.94 32.28
C THR A 673 -14.04 3.83 32.38
N GLY A 674 -13.43 2.69 32.04
CA GLY A 674 -11.98 2.52 32.03
C GLY A 674 -11.31 3.34 30.93
N LEU A 675 -11.78 3.19 29.68
CA LEU A 675 -11.15 3.84 28.52
C LEU A 675 -11.28 5.36 28.59
N LEU A 676 -12.48 5.88 28.82
CA LEU A 676 -12.75 7.32 28.71
C LEU A 676 -12.29 8.12 29.94
N ASN A 677 -12.19 7.51 31.13
CA ASN A 677 -11.51 8.19 32.25
C ASN A 677 -9.99 8.24 32.04
N ARG A 678 -9.38 7.24 31.39
CA ARG A 678 -7.94 7.28 31.04
C ARG A 678 -7.64 8.37 30.01
N TYR A 679 -8.43 8.41 28.94
CA TYR A 679 -8.14 9.22 27.75
C TYR A 679 -8.98 10.49 27.62
N LYS A 680 -9.55 10.98 28.73
CA LYS A 680 -10.36 12.20 28.78
C LYS A 680 -9.61 13.41 28.19
N GLY A 681 -10.18 14.02 27.15
CA GLY A 681 -9.62 15.16 26.43
C GLY A 681 -8.34 14.86 25.65
N LYS A 682 -8.03 13.58 25.37
CA LYS A 682 -6.85 13.18 24.57
C LYS A 682 -7.17 12.97 23.10
N PHE A 683 -8.39 12.58 22.78
CA PHE A 683 -8.88 12.42 21.41
C PHE A 683 -9.90 13.52 21.11
N LYS A 684 -9.93 13.98 19.86
CA LYS A 684 -10.88 15.03 19.41
C LYS A 684 -12.21 14.46 18.96
N HIS A 685 -12.17 13.27 18.36
CA HIS A 685 -13.32 12.49 17.93
C HIS A 685 -13.22 11.09 18.55
N TYR A 686 -14.34 10.43 18.82
CA TYR A 686 -14.39 8.99 19.10
C TYR A 686 -15.38 8.30 18.16
N ASP A 687 -14.94 7.19 17.56
CA ASP A 687 -15.86 6.22 16.94
C ASP A 687 -16.44 5.36 18.07
N VAL A 688 -17.70 5.64 18.44
CA VAL A 688 -18.27 5.09 19.68
C VAL A 688 -18.62 3.62 19.51
N ASN A 689 -19.33 3.27 18.45
CA ASN A 689 -19.73 1.90 18.15
C ASN A 689 -19.66 1.74 16.62
N ASN A 690 -18.62 1.05 16.18
CA ASN A 690 -18.27 0.90 14.76
C ASN A 690 -19.17 -0.13 14.06
N GLU A 691 -19.52 0.14 12.81
CA GLU A 691 -20.22 -0.78 11.90
C GLU A 691 -21.59 -1.26 12.40
N MET A 692 -22.42 -0.31 12.82
CA MET A 692 -23.74 -0.55 13.38
C MET A 692 -24.80 -0.94 12.33
N LEU A 693 -24.56 -0.67 11.03
CA LEU A 693 -25.37 -1.18 9.92
C LEU A 693 -25.07 -2.66 9.60
N HIS A 694 -23.84 -3.11 9.86
CA HIS A 694 -23.33 -4.42 9.44
C HIS A 694 -23.29 -5.46 10.56
N GLY A 695 -23.18 -5.03 11.82
CA GLY A 695 -23.23 -5.89 13.01
C GLY A 695 -24.30 -5.45 14.03
N SER A 696 -24.58 -6.32 15.00
CA SER A 696 -25.58 -6.07 16.05
C SER A 696 -25.34 -6.81 17.37
N PHE A 697 -24.11 -7.29 17.61
CA PHE A 697 -23.76 -8.12 18.78
C PHE A 697 -24.18 -7.52 20.13
N TYR A 698 -23.96 -6.23 20.38
CA TYR A 698 -24.37 -5.59 21.63
C TYR A 698 -25.87 -5.37 21.66
N ARG A 699 -26.46 -4.88 20.57
CA ARG A 699 -27.91 -4.62 20.45
C ARG A 699 -28.73 -5.87 20.76
N ASP A 700 -28.40 -7.00 20.14
CA ASP A 700 -29.23 -8.20 20.20
C ASP A 700 -29.08 -8.94 21.54
N ARG A 701 -27.94 -8.78 22.23
CA ARG A 701 -27.68 -9.37 23.55
C ARG A 701 -28.15 -8.48 24.70
N LEU A 702 -27.94 -7.17 24.63
CA LEU A 702 -28.27 -6.22 25.71
C LEU A 702 -29.64 -5.56 25.54
N GLY A 703 -30.11 -5.34 24.30
CA GLY A 703 -31.37 -4.69 23.94
C GLY A 703 -31.16 -3.32 23.30
N ASN A 704 -32.14 -2.85 22.51
CA ASN A 704 -32.04 -1.66 21.64
C ASN A 704 -31.37 -0.44 22.30
N GLU A 705 -31.79 -0.12 23.53
CA GLU A 705 -31.25 0.96 24.36
C GLU A 705 -29.73 0.99 24.51
N ILE A 706 -29.00 -0.10 24.29
CA ILE A 706 -27.55 -0.13 24.49
C ILE A 706 -26.81 0.85 23.58
N ARG A 707 -27.21 0.96 22.31
CA ARG A 707 -26.55 1.84 21.33
C ARG A 707 -26.61 3.31 21.76
N PRO A 708 -27.79 3.93 21.99
CA PRO A 708 -27.85 5.30 22.47
C PRO A 708 -27.25 5.46 23.86
N ASN A 709 -27.31 4.45 24.75
CA ASN A 709 -26.66 4.52 26.06
C ASN A 709 -25.12 4.54 25.99
N MET A 710 -24.47 3.88 25.02
CA MET A 710 -23.03 4.01 24.80
C MET A 710 -22.64 5.46 24.51
N PHE A 711 -23.35 6.15 23.62
CA PHE A 711 -23.12 7.58 23.31
C PHE A 711 -23.43 8.49 24.53
N LYS A 712 -24.57 8.28 25.21
CA LYS A 712 -24.96 9.05 26.41
C LYS A 712 -23.92 8.92 27.53
N ILE A 713 -23.38 7.73 27.77
CA ILE A 713 -22.34 7.50 28.77
C ILE A 713 -20.99 8.06 28.30
N ALA A 714 -20.65 7.93 27.02
CA ALA A 714 -19.38 8.43 26.47
C ALA A 714 -19.26 9.96 26.63
N ASN A 715 -20.28 10.72 26.21
CA ASN A 715 -20.31 12.18 26.36
C ASN A 715 -20.31 12.61 27.84
N LYS A 716 -20.92 11.83 28.74
CA LYS A 716 -20.88 12.11 30.18
C LYS A 716 -19.47 11.94 30.77
N LEU A 717 -18.71 10.97 30.27
CA LEU A 717 -17.34 10.69 30.74
C LEU A 717 -16.35 11.67 30.11
N ASP A 718 -16.43 11.93 28.80
CA ASP A 718 -15.61 12.90 28.09
C ASP A 718 -16.47 13.82 27.18
N PRO A 719 -16.97 14.95 27.70
CA PRO A 719 -17.75 15.92 26.92
C PRO A 719 -16.89 16.83 26.03
N SER A 720 -15.58 16.55 25.88
CA SER A 720 -14.65 17.36 25.07
C SER A 720 -14.31 16.75 23.71
N SER A 721 -14.79 15.53 23.44
CA SER A 721 -14.70 14.87 22.14
C SER A 721 -16.05 14.90 21.43
N VAL A 722 -16.02 15.12 20.11
CA VAL A 722 -17.19 14.84 19.25
C VAL A 722 -17.38 13.32 19.17
N LEU A 723 -18.62 12.85 19.17
CA LEU A 723 -18.94 11.43 19.06
C LEU A 723 -19.45 11.09 17.67
N PHE A 724 -18.80 10.14 17.01
CA PHE A 724 -19.07 9.71 15.65
C PHE A 724 -19.80 8.35 15.63
N VAL A 725 -20.77 8.24 14.72
CA VAL A 725 -21.08 6.97 14.06
C VAL A 725 -20.01 6.71 12.99
N ASN A 726 -19.68 5.45 12.69
CA ASN A 726 -18.69 5.11 11.67
C ASN A 726 -19.07 3.80 10.97
N ASP A 727 -19.17 3.80 9.63
CA ASP A 727 -19.68 2.68 8.81
C ASP A 727 -19.18 2.76 7.35
N TYR A 728 -19.34 1.68 6.57
CA TYR A 728 -18.78 1.55 5.20
C TYR A 728 -19.83 1.22 4.13
N HIS A 729 -19.43 1.28 2.85
CA HIS A 729 -20.32 1.16 1.67
C HIS A 729 -21.59 2.03 1.77
N VAL A 730 -21.46 3.24 2.33
CA VAL A 730 -22.54 4.24 2.40
C VAL A 730 -22.49 5.15 1.15
N GLU A 731 -21.30 5.28 0.58
CA GLU A 731 -20.92 6.21 -0.45
C GLU A 731 -21.01 5.66 -1.89
N ASP A 732 -20.97 4.33 -2.09
CA ASP A 732 -20.71 3.69 -3.39
C ASP A 732 -21.89 2.96 -4.04
N GLY A 733 -22.92 2.57 -3.28
CA GLY A 733 -24.05 1.77 -3.76
C GLY A 733 -23.74 0.28 -3.96
N CYS A 734 -22.63 -0.22 -3.41
CA CYS A 734 -22.15 -1.58 -3.66
C CYS A 734 -22.60 -2.62 -2.62
N ASP A 735 -23.08 -2.23 -1.44
CA ASP A 735 -23.71 -3.10 -0.44
C ASP A 735 -25.22 -2.80 -0.34
N THR A 736 -26.01 -3.78 0.11
CA THR A 736 -27.44 -3.59 0.44
C THR A 736 -27.69 -3.40 1.92
N ARG A 737 -26.71 -3.70 2.79
CA ARG A 737 -26.81 -3.50 4.24
C ARG A 737 -26.78 -2.02 4.59
N SER A 738 -25.91 -1.26 3.92
CA SER A 738 -25.75 0.17 4.03
C SER A 738 -26.41 0.94 2.88
N SER A 739 -26.83 2.16 3.19
CA SER A 739 -27.12 3.24 2.22
C SER A 739 -27.14 4.57 3.00
N PRO A 740 -27.08 5.73 2.34
CA PRO A 740 -27.22 7.02 3.03
C PRO A 740 -28.52 7.10 3.82
N GLU A 741 -29.63 6.63 3.24
CA GLU A 741 -30.95 6.64 3.86
C GLU A 741 -30.97 5.79 5.14
N LYS A 742 -30.47 4.55 5.08
CA LYS A 742 -30.35 3.68 6.27
C LYS A 742 -29.45 4.26 7.35
N TYR A 743 -28.39 4.95 6.95
CA TYR A 743 -27.46 5.55 7.89
C TYR A 743 -28.06 6.79 8.57
N ILE A 744 -28.80 7.60 7.82
CA ILE A 744 -29.61 8.72 8.33
C ILE A 744 -30.68 8.22 9.31
N ASP A 745 -31.43 7.17 8.97
CA ASP A 745 -32.43 6.55 9.86
C ASP A 745 -31.79 6.09 11.17
N GLN A 746 -30.60 5.46 11.11
CA GLN A 746 -29.85 5.05 12.30
C GLN A 746 -29.33 6.24 13.14
N ILE A 747 -28.91 7.33 12.50
CA ILE A 747 -28.49 8.56 13.19
C ILE A 747 -29.67 9.21 13.92
N PHE A 748 -30.84 9.26 13.28
CA PHE A 748 -32.04 9.82 13.88
C PHE A 748 -32.59 8.94 15.02
N ASP A 749 -32.64 7.60 14.88
CA ASP A 749 -32.98 6.69 15.99
C ASP A 749 -32.09 6.92 17.23
N LEU A 750 -30.78 7.05 17.02
CA LEU A 750 -29.83 7.38 18.08
C LEU A 750 -30.15 8.73 18.74
N GLN A 751 -30.37 9.78 17.94
CA GLN A 751 -30.64 11.14 18.43
C GLN A 751 -32.01 11.24 19.15
N GLU A 752 -33.06 10.58 18.66
CA GLU A 752 -34.38 10.52 19.31
C GLU A 752 -34.29 9.82 20.69
N HIS A 753 -33.49 8.76 20.81
CA HIS A 753 -33.18 8.12 22.09
C HIS A 753 -32.12 8.88 22.92
N GLY A 754 -31.79 10.13 22.54
CA GLY A 754 -30.97 11.06 23.31
C GLY A 754 -29.45 10.85 23.19
N ALA A 755 -28.97 10.15 22.17
CA ALA A 755 -27.54 10.04 21.89
C ALA A 755 -27.00 11.37 21.31
N PRO A 756 -25.95 11.97 21.90
CA PRO A 756 -25.28 13.13 21.32
C PRO A 756 -24.35 12.69 20.18
N VAL A 757 -24.93 12.24 19.06
CA VAL A 757 -24.21 12.01 17.80
C VAL A 757 -23.85 13.37 17.21
N GLY A 758 -22.55 13.62 17.04
CA GLY A 758 -22.00 14.93 16.62
C GLY A 758 -21.23 14.89 15.30
N GLY A 759 -21.12 13.75 14.63
CA GLY A 759 -20.45 13.61 13.34
C GLY A 759 -20.72 12.26 12.66
N ILE A 760 -20.52 12.23 11.34
CA ILE A 760 -20.76 11.08 10.48
C ILE A 760 -19.42 10.57 9.93
N GLY A 761 -19.06 9.33 10.23
CA GLY A 761 -17.88 8.66 9.69
C GLY A 761 -18.25 7.76 8.51
N VAL A 762 -17.74 8.09 7.33
CA VAL A 762 -17.79 7.25 6.14
C VAL A 762 -16.41 6.63 5.99
N GLN A 763 -16.28 5.30 6.05
CA GLN A 763 -14.96 4.67 6.00
C GLN A 763 -14.20 5.06 4.71
N GLY A 764 -14.77 4.89 3.51
CA GLY A 764 -14.08 5.23 2.26
C GLY A 764 -13.37 4.06 1.59
N HIS A 765 -13.60 2.82 2.01
CA HIS A 765 -13.00 1.61 1.45
C HIS A 765 -13.60 1.27 0.07
N ILE A 766 -13.10 1.88 -1.01
CA ILE A 766 -13.70 1.79 -2.35
C ILE A 766 -12.74 1.19 -3.41
N ASP A 767 -13.27 0.50 -4.42
CA ASP A 767 -12.50 -0.18 -5.48
C ASP A 767 -12.58 0.49 -6.87
N SER A 768 -13.64 1.28 -7.16
CA SER A 768 -13.89 1.84 -8.50
C SER A 768 -14.71 3.14 -8.45
N PRO A 769 -14.24 4.18 -7.74
CA PRO A 769 -15.02 5.37 -7.41
C PRO A 769 -15.61 6.09 -8.64
N VAL A 770 -16.94 6.21 -8.66
CA VAL A 770 -17.67 7.11 -9.55
C VAL A 770 -18.07 8.34 -8.75
N GLY A 771 -17.39 9.46 -9.03
CA GLY A 771 -17.46 10.66 -8.17
C GLY A 771 -18.87 11.23 -7.98
N SER A 772 -19.73 11.17 -9.00
CA SER A 772 -21.13 11.60 -8.93
C SER A 772 -22.01 10.73 -8.00
N ILE A 773 -21.73 9.42 -7.89
CA ILE A 773 -22.40 8.55 -6.90
C ILE A 773 -21.98 8.97 -5.50
N VAL A 774 -20.66 9.08 -5.26
CA VAL A 774 -20.07 9.49 -3.98
C VAL A 774 -20.60 10.87 -3.56
N GLY A 775 -20.56 11.86 -4.46
CA GLY A 775 -21.05 13.21 -4.22
C GLY A 775 -22.55 13.27 -3.90
N SER A 776 -23.39 12.56 -4.67
CA SER A 776 -24.84 12.52 -4.43
C SER A 776 -25.17 11.83 -3.09
N ASN A 777 -24.41 10.81 -2.70
CA ASN A 777 -24.55 10.13 -1.41
C ASN A 777 -24.05 10.99 -0.23
N LEU A 778 -22.95 11.75 -0.40
CA LEU A 778 -22.49 12.74 0.59
C LEU A 778 -23.50 13.89 0.76
N ASP A 779 -24.09 14.39 -0.33
CA ASP A 779 -25.10 15.45 -0.29
C ASP A 779 -26.36 15.00 0.47
N LYS A 780 -26.78 13.72 0.36
CA LYS A 780 -27.85 13.13 1.20
C LYS A 780 -27.46 13.14 2.68
N LEU A 781 -26.26 12.65 3.03
CA LEU A 781 -25.79 12.63 4.43
C LEU A 781 -25.70 14.04 5.03
N GLY A 782 -25.34 15.04 4.22
CA GLY A 782 -25.29 16.45 4.61
C GLY A 782 -26.64 17.04 5.05
N LEU A 783 -27.77 16.44 4.65
CA LEU A 783 -29.11 16.86 5.09
C LEU A 783 -29.34 16.67 6.59
N THR A 784 -28.52 15.87 7.28
CA THR A 784 -28.54 15.75 8.75
C THR A 784 -28.03 17.00 9.47
N GLY A 785 -27.28 17.87 8.78
CA GLY A 785 -26.56 18.99 9.39
C GLY A 785 -25.35 18.58 10.25
N LEU A 786 -24.97 17.30 10.28
CA LEU A 786 -23.77 16.83 10.96
C LEU A 786 -22.54 16.90 10.05
N PRO A 787 -21.33 17.15 10.58
CA PRO A 787 -20.09 17.12 9.81
C PRO A 787 -19.74 15.69 9.39
N ILE A 788 -19.49 15.50 8.10
CA ILE A 788 -19.06 14.23 7.52
C ILE A 788 -17.54 14.16 7.52
N TRP A 789 -16.98 13.02 7.85
CA TRP A 789 -15.56 12.71 7.71
C TRP A 789 -15.40 11.44 6.90
N PHE A 790 -14.48 11.47 5.93
CA PHE A 790 -13.87 10.23 5.47
C PHE A 790 -12.89 9.79 6.56
N THR A 791 -13.06 8.59 7.10
CA THR A 791 -12.37 8.17 8.34
C THR A 791 -11.29 7.12 8.12
N GLU A 792 -11.43 6.31 7.07
CA GLU A 792 -10.61 5.13 6.77
C GLU A 792 -10.37 5.04 5.24
N LEU A 793 -10.18 6.19 4.57
CA LEU A 793 -10.14 6.28 3.10
C LEU A 793 -8.96 5.50 2.53
N ASP A 794 -9.24 4.55 1.64
CA ASP A 794 -8.24 3.96 0.75
C ASP A 794 -8.86 3.40 -0.55
N VAL A 795 -8.01 3.26 -1.57
CA VAL A 795 -8.38 2.77 -2.90
C VAL A 795 -7.42 1.68 -3.34
N SER A 796 -7.94 0.57 -3.84
CA SER A 796 -7.11 -0.57 -4.27
C SER A 796 -7.09 -0.72 -5.80
N SER A 797 -5.88 -0.82 -6.35
CA SER A 797 -5.62 -1.40 -7.67
C SER A 797 -4.17 -1.84 -7.73
N VAL A 798 -3.91 -2.95 -8.42
CA VAL A 798 -2.54 -3.43 -8.71
C VAL A 798 -1.79 -2.42 -9.59
N ASN A 799 -2.48 -1.71 -10.47
CA ASN A 799 -1.89 -0.65 -11.27
C ASN A 799 -1.88 0.68 -10.48
N GLU A 800 -0.69 1.13 -10.11
CA GLU A 800 -0.50 2.34 -9.30
C GLU A 800 -1.01 3.64 -9.95
N HIS A 801 -1.11 3.73 -11.27
CA HIS A 801 -1.72 4.88 -11.95
C HIS A 801 -3.25 4.86 -11.83
N VAL A 802 -3.87 3.68 -11.89
CA VAL A 802 -5.32 3.52 -11.67
C VAL A 802 -5.66 3.90 -10.23
N ARG A 803 -4.86 3.40 -9.26
CA ARG A 803 -4.96 3.80 -7.85
C ARG A 803 -4.78 5.31 -7.64
N ALA A 804 -3.84 5.94 -8.35
CA ALA A 804 -3.63 7.38 -8.31
C ALA A 804 -4.86 8.16 -8.79
N ASP A 805 -5.46 7.70 -9.89
CA ASP A 805 -6.63 8.31 -10.50
C ASP A 805 -7.89 8.18 -9.62
N ASP A 806 -8.11 7.01 -9.02
CA ASP A 806 -9.21 6.75 -8.10
C ASP A 806 -9.09 7.56 -6.80
N LEU A 807 -7.86 7.68 -6.28
CA LEU A 807 -7.58 8.51 -5.11
C LEU A 807 -7.90 9.99 -5.40
N GLU A 808 -7.54 10.48 -6.59
CA GLU A 808 -7.87 11.85 -7.00
C GLU A 808 -9.40 12.06 -7.07
N VAL A 809 -10.18 11.06 -7.50
CA VAL A 809 -11.66 11.14 -7.44
C VAL A 809 -12.14 11.33 -6.01
N MET A 810 -11.76 10.44 -5.09
CA MET A 810 -12.22 10.50 -3.70
C MET A 810 -11.77 11.79 -3.00
N MET A 811 -10.53 12.24 -3.25
CA MET A 811 -10.02 13.50 -2.70
C MET A 811 -10.81 14.71 -3.19
N TRP A 812 -11.13 14.83 -4.48
CA TRP A 812 -11.87 15.99 -4.99
C TRP A 812 -13.36 16.00 -4.61
N GLU A 813 -14.03 14.84 -4.56
CA GLU A 813 -15.42 14.78 -4.07
C GLU A 813 -15.48 15.17 -2.59
N ALA A 814 -14.59 14.62 -1.76
CA ALA A 814 -14.52 14.93 -0.34
C ALA A 814 -14.17 16.41 -0.06
N PHE A 815 -13.15 16.96 -0.73
CA PHE A 815 -12.78 18.36 -0.52
C PHE A 815 -13.78 19.35 -1.14
N GLY A 816 -14.44 18.97 -2.24
CA GLY A 816 -15.46 19.77 -2.90
C GLY A 816 -16.83 19.78 -2.20
N ASN A 817 -17.18 18.74 -1.45
CA ASN A 817 -18.48 18.66 -0.76
C ASN A 817 -18.55 19.59 0.48
N PRO A 818 -19.62 20.39 0.66
CA PRO A 818 -19.73 21.32 1.80
C PRO A 818 -19.91 20.65 3.16
N GLY A 819 -20.51 19.46 3.22
CA GLY A 819 -20.77 18.73 4.47
C GLY A 819 -19.55 17.97 5.00
N VAL A 820 -18.52 17.77 4.18
CA VAL A 820 -17.29 17.08 4.59
C VAL A 820 -16.34 18.06 5.29
N GLU A 821 -15.87 17.68 6.48
CA GLU A 821 -14.93 18.48 7.29
C GLU A 821 -13.56 17.80 7.49
N GLY A 822 -13.36 16.58 7.00
CA GLY A 822 -12.04 15.95 7.03
C GLY A 822 -11.92 14.65 6.24
N ILE A 823 -10.68 14.29 5.92
CA ILE A 823 -10.30 13.03 5.28
C ILE A 823 -9.18 12.39 6.10
N VAL A 824 -9.34 11.14 6.51
CA VAL A 824 -8.31 10.33 7.16
C VAL A 824 -8.13 9.05 6.34
N PHE A 825 -6.89 8.78 5.95
CA PHE A 825 -6.52 7.64 5.13
C PHE A 825 -6.29 6.40 6.00
N TRP A 826 -6.66 5.19 5.57
CA TRP A 826 -6.42 3.97 6.36
C TRP A 826 -5.01 3.37 6.19
N GLY A 827 -4.02 4.24 6.39
CA GLY A 827 -2.61 3.98 6.18
C GLY A 827 -2.11 4.62 4.88
N PHE A 828 -0.83 4.44 4.59
CA PHE A 828 -0.22 4.93 3.34
C PHE A 828 1.02 4.14 2.87
N TRP A 829 1.42 3.08 3.58
CA TRP A 829 2.71 2.39 3.39
C TRP A 829 2.49 0.88 3.19
N GLU A 830 3.11 0.30 2.17
CA GLU A 830 2.99 -1.13 1.82
C GLU A 830 3.36 -2.04 3.01
N LEU A 831 2.67 -3.17 3.16
CA LEU A 831 2.77 -4.07 4.32
C LEU A 831 2.29 -3.46 5.67
N PHE A 832 1.78 -2.23 5.65
CA PHE A 832 1.07 -1.58 6.78
C PHE A 832 -0.32 -1.05 6.39
N MET A 833 -0.92 -1.58 5.32
CA MET A 833 -2.32 -1.39 4.93
C MET A 833 -3.17 -2.57 5.39
N SER A 834 -4.49 -2.38 5.58
CA SER A 834 -5.43 -3.51 5.72
C SER A 834 -5.82 -4.13 4.37
N ARG A 835 -5.85 -3.32 3.30
CA ARG A 835 -6.14 -3.73 1.92
C ARG A 835 -4.85 -3.80 1.10
N ASP A 836 -4.67 -4.90 0.39
CA ASP A 836 -3.58 -5.07 -0.57
C ASP A 836 -3.64 -4.01 -1.67
N ASN A 837 -2.46 -3.60 -2.15
CA ASN A 837 -2.32 -2.60 -3.22
C ASN A 837 -3.03 -1.26 -2.95
N SER A 838 -3.18 -0.83 -1.69
CA SER A 838 -3.80 0.47 -1.33
C SER A 838 -2.82 1.59 -0.91
N HIS A 839 -1.52 1.37 -1.05
CA HIS A 839 -0.46 2.22 -0.46
C HIS A 839 0.00 3.38 -1.37
N LEU A 840 0.51 4.45 -0.76
CA LEU A 840 1.12 5.62 -1.40
C LEU A 840 2.65 5.52 -1.47
N VAL A 841 3.24 4.75 -0.56
CA VAL A 841 4.68 4.49 -0.44
C VAL A 841 4.91 2.99 -0.40
N ASN A 842 5.81 2.49 -1.24
CA ASN A 842 6.17 1.08 -1.32
C ASN A 842 7.00 0.68 -0.08
N ALA A 843 7.14 -0.63 0.19
CA ALA A 843 7.59 -1.15 1.49
C ALA A 843 8.94 -0.56 1.95
N GLU A 844 9.85 -0.30 1.01
CA GLU A 844 11.20 0.22 1.27
C GLU A 844 11.32 1.75 1.07
N GLY A 845 10.22 2.49 1.10
CA GLY A 845 10.20 3.97 1.15
C GLY A 845 10.06 4.70 -0.19
N GLU A 846 9.90 3.98 -1.30
CA GLU A 846 9.72 4.57 -2.64
C GLU A 846 8.29 5.10 -2.83
N VAL A 847 8.12 6.41 -3.09
CA VAL A 847 6.80 7.02 -3.32
C VAL A 847 6.29 6.64 -4.72
N ASN A 848 5.16 5.93 -4.76
CA ASN A 848 4.56 5.45 -6.00
C ASN A 848 3.65 6.50 -6.68
N GLU A 849 3.06 6.14 -7.82
CA GLU A 849 2.21 7.05 -8.62
C GLU A 849 0.98 7.57 -7.86
N ALA A 850 0.39 6.78 -6.96
CA ALA A 850 -0.69 7.24 -6.09
C ALA A 850 -0.19 8.24 -5.04
N GLY A 851 0.99 7.99 -4.45
CA GLY A 851 1.65 8.94 -3.56
C GLY A 851 2.06 10.24 -4.24
N LYS A 852 2.52 10.18 -5.50
CA LYS A 852 2.82 11.36 -6.33
C LYS A 852 1.56 12.18 -6.58
N ARG A 853 0.47 11.55 -7.04
CA ARG A 853 -0.82 12.25 -7.28
C ARG A 853 -1.39 12.87 -6.02
N PHE A 854 -1.35 12.16 -4.87
CA PHE A 854 -1.73 12.73 -3.56
C PHE A 854 -0.94 14.01 -3.24
N ILE A 855 0.38 14.00 -3.47
CA ILE A 855 1.26 15.16 -3.26
C ILE A 855 0.96 16.29 -4.27
N GLU A 856 0.49 15.98 -5.48
CA GLU A 856 0.08 16.95 -6.50
C GLU A 856 -1.27 17.61 -6.15
N VAL A 857 -2.30 16.82 -5.81
CA VAL A 857 -3.60 17.32 -5.36
C VAL A 857 -3.45 18.20 -4.11
N LYS A 858 -2.60 17.81 -3.14
CA LYS A 858 -2.29 18.65 -1.98
C LYS A 858 -1.60 19.99 -2.34
N LYS A 859 -0.93 20.12 -3.48
CA LYS A 859 -0.39 21.41 -3.97
C LYS A 859 -1.46 22.24 -4.66
N GLU A 860 -2.40 21.61 -5.39
CA GLU A 860 -3.57 22.32 -5.93
C GLU A 860 -4.48 22.89 -4.83
N TRP A 861 -4.42 22.33 -3.62
CA TRP A 861 -5.10 22.83 -2.42
C TRP A 861 -4.28 23.88 -1.63
N LEU A 862 -3.29 24.52 -2.26
CA LEU A 862 -2.60 25.70 -1.73
C LEU A 862 -2.98 26.95 -2.51
N SER A 863 -3.20 28.05 -1.79
CA SER A 863 -3.53 29.34 -2.38
C SER A 863 -2.27 30.15 -2.68
N HIS A 864 -2.20 30.68 -3.90
CA HIS A 864 -1.14 31.59 -4.32
C HIS A 864 -1.77 32.83 -4.96
N ALA A 865 -1.28 34.02 -4.59
CA ALA A 865 -1.71 35.29 -5.14
C ALA A 865 -0.52 36.23 -5.25
N HIS A 866 -0.60 37.20 -6.16
CA HIS A 866 0.38 38.28 -6.24
C HIS A 866 -0.27 39.53 -6.84
N GLY A 867 0.35 40.68 -6.63
CA GLY A 867 -0.09 41.96 -7.16
C GLY A 867 0.67 43.10 -6.50
N PHE A 868 0.01 44.23 -6.32
CA PHE A 868 0.59 45.43 -5.72
C PHE A 868 -0.28 45.92 -4.55
N ILE A 869 0.33 46.59 -3.58
CA ILE A 869 -0.39 47.32 -2.53
C ILE A 869 -1.14 48.49 -3.17
N ASP A 870 -2.43 48.62 -2.89
CA ASP A 870 -3.31 49.66 -3.44
C ASP A 870 -3.23 51.00 -2.69
N GLU A 871 -4.10 51.95 -3.06
CA GLU A 871 -4.14 53.30 -2.48
C GLU A 871 -4.71 53.34 -1.04
N GLU A 872 -5.35 52.26 -0.60
CA GLU A 872 -5.92 52.09 0.75
C GLU A 872 -4.92 51.39 1.70
N ASN A 873 -3.68 51.14 1.22
CA ASN A 873 -2.66 50.28 1.83
C ASN A 873 -3.14 48.83 2.05
N GLU A 874 -3.93 48.31 1.10
CA GLU A 874 -4.45 46.95 1.13
C GLU A 874 -3.89 46.05 0.03
N PHE A 875 -4.06 44.74 0.22
CA PHE A 875 -4.01 43.74 -0.85
C PHE A 875 -5.11 42.70 -0.64
N ARG A 876 -5.95 42.49 -1.66
CA ARG A 876 -7.15 41.63 -1.60
C ARG A 876 -6.98 40.38 -2.48
N PHE A 877 -7.28 39.20 -1.94
CA PHE A 877 -7.21 37.91 -2.66
C PHE A 877 -8.21 36.89 -2.10
N ARG A 878 -8.45 35.77 -2.80
CA ARG A 878 -9.24 34.64 -2.26
C ARG A 878 -8.34 33.48 -1.85
N GLY A 879 -8.50 32.99 -0.62
CA GLY A 879 -7.62 32.00 0.00
C GLY A 879 -8.37 30.92 0.78
N PHE A 880 -7.82 29.70 0.80
CA PHE A 880 -8.22 28.64 1.72
C PHE A 880 -7.85 28.99 3.17
N GLU A 881 -8.47 28.31 4.13
CA GLU A 881 -8.05 28.40 5.53
C GLU A 881 -6.63 27.84 5.73
N GLY A 882 -5.79 28.49 6.56
CA GLY A 882 -4.46 28.00 6.92
C GLY A 882 -3.39 29.08 7.08
N THR A 883 -2.13 28.65 7.09
CA THR A 883 -0.96 29.52 7.33
C THR A 883 -0.30 29.94 6.02
N TYR A 884 0.08 31.21 5.95
CA TYR A 884 0.58 31.90 4.76
C TYR A 884 1.88 32.64 5.03
N GLU A 885 2.73 32.68 4.01
CA GLU A 885 3.83 33.64 3.87
C GLU A 885 3.37 34.82 2.99
N VAL A 886 3.60 36.05 3.45
CA VAL A 886 3.59 37.26 2.62
C VAL A 886 5.02 37.76 2.42
N GLU A 887 5.39 37.91 1.17
CA GLU A 887 6.64 38.53 0.72
C GLU A 887 6.30 39.88 0.07
N ILE A 888 6.89 40.96 0.61
CA ILE A 888 6.76 42.33 0.11
C ILE A 888 8.10 42.73 -0.50
N VAL A 889 8.09 43.11 -1.78
CA VAL A 889 9.29 43.41 -2.57
C VAL A 889 9.33 44.90 -2.90
N GLY A 890 10.37 45.58 -2.42
CA GLY A 890 10.74 46.95 -2.77
C GLY A 890 12.01 46.99 -3.65
N ILE A 891 12.46 48.21 -3.99
CA ILE A 891 13.57 48.41 -4.95
C ILE A 891 14.91 47.86 -4.43
N CYS A 892 15.13 47.85 -3.10
CA CYS A 892 16.34 47.34 -2.46
C CYS A 892 16.06 46.50 -1.20
N GLU A 893 14.80 46.11 -0.98
CA GLU A 893 14.35 45.46 0.25
C GLU A 893 13.36 44.31 -0.03
N LYS A 894 13.41 43.29 0.82
CA LYS A 894 12.45 42.17 0.83
C LYS A 894 12.04 41.94 2.28
N ILE A 895 10.76 42.16 2.58
CA ILE A 895 10.17 41.86 3.89
C ILE A 895 9.39 40.55 3.76
N VAL A 896 9.55 39.64 4.71
CA VAL A 896 8.79 38.38 4.77
C VAL A 896 8.11 38.30 6.14
N LYS A 897 6.80 38.00 6.15
CA LYS A 897 5.99 37.81 7.36
C LYS A 897 5.11 36.57 7.20
N THR A 898 4.74 35.97 8.32
CA THR A 898 3.78 34.86 8.37
C THR A 898 2.46 35.35 8.94
N PHE A 899 1.33 34.88 8.40
CA PHE A 899 -0.01 35.16 8.91
C PHE A 899 -0.92 33.92 8.76
N VAL A 900 -2.07 33.94 9.42
CA VAL A 900 -3.08 32.87 9.35
C VAL A 900 -4.38 33.44 8.80
N VAL A 901 -5.04 32.70 7.92
CA VAL A 901 -6.42 32.92 7.49
C VAL A 901 -7.28 31.88 8.20
N GLU A 902 -8.06 32.30 9.19
CA GLU A 902 -9.04 31.47 9.89
C GLU A 902 -10.43 31.63 9.27
N LYS A 903 -11.30 30.63 9.44
CA LYS A 903 -12.69 30.66 8.92
C LYS A 903 -13.54 31.64 9.73
N SER A 904 -13.91 32.76 9.11
CA SER A 904 -14.74 33.79 9.75
C SER A 904 -16.22 33.64 9.40
N GLY A 905 -17.10 34.16 10.25
CA GLY A 905 -18.53 34.31 9.94
C GLY A 905 -18.87 35.55 9.12
N SER A 906 -17.86 36.28 8.64
CA SER A 906 -17.95 37.50 7.84
C SER A 906 -17.57 37.22 6.38
N GLU A 907 -18.11 38.02 5.44
CA GLU A 907 -17.85 37.85 4.01
C GLU A 907 -16.37 38.06 3.62
N VAL A 908 -15.62 38.83 4.41
CA VAL A 908 -14.20 39.13 4.18
C VAL A 908 -13.39 38.96 5.48
N VAL A 909 -12.30 38.21 5.41
CA VAL A 909 -11.30 38.07 6.48
C VAL A 909 -10.30 39.23 6.40
N VAL A 910 -10.22 40.06 7.44
CA VAL A 910 -9.26 41.19 7.49
C VAL A 910 -8.08 40.83 8.38
N VAL A 911 -6.86 40.88 7.82
CA VAL A 911 -5.61 40.56 8.52
C VAL A 911 -4.69 41.79 8.53
N SER A 912 -4.23 42.20 9.72
CA SER A 912 -3.28 43.31 9.85
C SER A 912 -1.84 42.80 9.80
N ILE A 913 -1.04 43.30 8.86
CA ILE A 913 0.38 43.02 8.74
C ILE A 913 1.17 44.19 9.33
N GLY A 914 1.71 43.97 10.53
CA GLY A 914 2.68 44.89 11.14
C GLY A 914 4.08 44.65 10.60
N LEU A 915 4.69 45.69 10.02
CA LEU A 915 6.01 45.67 9.38
C LEU A 915 7.14 45.83 10.41
#